data_AF-A0A821R9H9-F1
#
_entry.id   AF-A0A821R9H9-F1
#
_cell.length_a   1.000
_cell.length_b   1.000
_cell.length_c   1.000
_cell.angle_alpha   90.00
_cell.angle_beta   90.00
_cell.angle_gamma   90.00
#
_symmetry.space_group_name_H-M   'P 1'
#
loop_
_entity.id
_entity.type
_entity.pdbx_description
1 polymer ?
#
loop_
_entity_poly.entity_id
_entity_poly.type
_entity_poly.pdbx_seq_one_letter_code
_entity_poly.pdbx_strand_id
1 'polypeptide(L)'
;TVSVDPRLDDQPQQLVIRESMLKFTSDHDQLEICKVSSPRALYLNRQDILLLSSRGIPESHFLVLQNENHLWLVQALLCSSIAFELLNDRVGSACFNFRDIAKGINLVEEPFFLQLIITCGHDCVSKFQQRAKIKTAKNKARNMFGIVDEYGVLEYGQVFIQYNHINDEKLDMIDKPPSVPPTILDNIKVVITKNPCHHPGDLRTFTAVDRVELRHLVDVVVFPQKGRRPHPNEISGSDLDGDEYAVIWDPDLVPLTTNDEPYDYDSQEKPIKLDRPVERNDINEIVLDIAAQNLTGDMSNLHLALADLFSTRHPEVVRLAGLISQELDAPKTGKHPITNEELNRYRIELLKERYPDFMMKERYKSYLSEKIIGQLYRSARRAIIRWHKAARTHCSLRHLKAAQIEDELVDDDTLETPQTNLSNSSRKPWPWQSYDNTGNHQEPSLTLDPDLNHPFSKSQTPWAKKLFSMYRENLRNIISVFNYQDEIDLFCRCEALDQLASGKQDLNISAGLELQRLIGTTRRHFYHIFDQLSIDSNLKPPHDNSCTRNSSCTECEEIKLARAAACYYVCYSQAAKQSTKARSRILSFPWLFGTLLSELKKRHQISNSNNYISKHIVIGRAIRNVAKQLIENKELKLKIFWPAYSDKGHLFLRSIKSTITNNLKLFKRDIENDQQTNSMCLSKILFIEIMNNWIRKQNVFGEHSTPADKKPLIREICWHQLLITFILLENEEISNENPLNLSCNFEQYKVVFQSLNNPLMIERYIEHIKYQISISSIDFDNSMYDYCIYLIRLCFRLAREQKSNEYAYLSDYLILALQSIGIEKELNDISIDIDT
;
A
#
# COMPACT_ATOMS: atom_id res chain seq x y z
N THR A 1 25.24 18.32 2.74
CA THR A 1 25.08 17.37 3.85
C THR A 1 26.33 17.37 4.71
N VAL A 2 26.17 17.26 6.03
CA VAL A 2 27.27 17.06 6.99
C VAL A 2 27.10 15.71 7.67
N SER A 3 28.21 15.03 7.98
CA SER A 3 28.23 13.73 8.66
C SER A 3 29.13 13.79 9.89
N VAL A 4 28.90 12.88 10.84
CA VAL A 4 29.77 12.72 12.00
C VAL A 4 31.11 12.14 11.54
N ASP A 5 32.21 12.72 12.00
CA ASP A 5 33.56 12.18 11.81
C ASP A 5 34.23 12.00 13.19
N PRO A 6 34.38 10.76 13.67
CA PRO A 6 35.01 10.45 14.96
C PRO A 6 36.44 10.99 15.13
N ARG A 7 37.11 11.39 14.03
CA ARG A 7 38.46 11.98 14.09
C ARG A 7 38.45 13.43 14.58
N LEU A 8 37.28 14.07 14.70
CA LEU A 8 37.11 15.45 15.15
C LEU A 8 36.80 15.58 16.66
N ASP A 9 36.75 14.47 17.40
CA ASP A 9 36.35 14.42 18.82
C ASP A 9 37.35 15.07 19.80
N ASP A 10 38.50 15.56 19.32
CA ASP A 10 39.57 16.14 20.14
C ASP A 10 39.25 17.54 20.71
N GLN A 11 38.18 18.20 20.25
CA GLN A 11 37.70 19.49 20.78
C GLN A 11 36.17 19.55 20.76
N PRO A 12 35.52 20.21 21.74
CA PRO A 12 34.06 20.35 21.73
C PRO A 12 33.58 21.19 20.54
N GLN A 13 32.58 20.67 19.81
CA GLN A 13 31.75 21.39 18.82
C GLN A 13 32.51 21.89 17.56
N GLN A 14 33.18 20.99 16.84
CA GLN A 14 33.77 21.31 15.54
C GLN A 14 32.79 21.07 14.38
N LEU A 15 32.79 21.99 13.41
CA LEU A 15 32.12 21.84 12.12
C LEU A 15 33.13 22.19 11.01
N VAL A 16 33.35 21.26 10.08
CA VAL A 16 34.23 21.46 8.93
C VAL A 16 33.38 21.63 7.68
N ILE A 17 33.60 22.71 6.95
CA ILE A 17 32.88 23.06 5.72
C ILE A 17 33.82 23.02 4.51
N ARG A 18 33.31 22.57 3.37
CA ARG A 18 34.03 22.56 2.09
C ARG A 18 33.77 23.85 1.31
N GLU A 19 34.68 24.20 0.41
CA GLU A 19 34.50 25.34 -0.50
C GLU A 19 33.18 25.25 -1.30
N SER A 20 32.77 24.05 -1.74
CA SER A 20 31.51 23.84 -2.45
C SER A 20 30.23 24.11 -1.61
N MET A 21 30.36 24.12 -0.28
CA MET A 21 29.27 24.43 0.65
C MET A 21 29.13 25.94 0.87
N LEU A 22 30.18 26.72 0.59
CA LEU A 22 30.17 28.18 0.69
C LEU A 22 29.48 28.80 -0.53
N LYS A 23 28.17 29.07 -0.42
CA LYS A 23 27.40 29.68 -1.52
C LYS A 23 27.61 31.18 -1.63
N PHE A 24 27.85 31.86 -0.52
CA PHE A 24 28.18 33.28 -0.41
C PHE A 24 28.83 33.58 0.95
N THR A 25 29.52 34.71 1.08
CA THR A 25 30.09 35.18 2.34
C THR A 25 29.00 35.63 3.31
N SER A 26 29.06 35.15 4.55
CA SER A 26 28.09 35.44 5.62
C SER A 26 28.79 35.42 6.98
N ASP A 27 28.33 36.25 7.90
CA ASP A 27 28.79 36.27 9.30
C ASP A 27 27.92 35.38 10.22
N HIS A 28 26.95 34.65 9.66
CA HIS A 28 26.03 33.79 10.40
C HIS A 28 26.72 32.51 10.89
N ASP A 29 26.65 32.23 12.19
CA ASP A 29 27.38 31.14 12.86
C ASP A 29 26.48 30.06 13.47
N GLN A 30 25.16 30.15 13.30
CA GLN A 30 24.23 29.14 13.82
C GLN A 30 24.02 27.98 12.85
N LEU A 31 24.06 26.76 13.38
CA LEU A 31 23.72 25.54 12.65
C LEU A 31 22.19 25.35 12.62
N GLU A 32 21.64 25.36 11.42
CA GLU A 32 20.22 25.07 11.17
C GLU A 32 20.07 23.71 10.49
N ILE A 33 19.29 22.80 11.10
CA ILE A 33 19.13 21.43 10.62
C ILE A 33 17.80 21.30 9.87
N CYS A 34 17.87 21.06 8.56
CA CYS A 34 16.69 20.83 7.73
C CYS A 34 16.12 19.40 7.90
N LYS A 35 16.99 18.39 7.94
CA LYS A 35 16.62 16.97 7.98
C LYS A 35 17.79 16.12 8.50
N VAL A 36 17.49 15.04 9.22
CA VAL A 36 18.48 14.09 9.79
C VAL A 36 18.36 12.72 9.11
N SER A 37 19.41 11.88 9.08
CA SER A 37 19.27 10.53 8.52
C SER A 37 18.28 9.69 9.34
N SER A 38 17.53 8.82 8.66
CA SER A 38 16.54 7.93 9.28
C SER A 38 16.16 6.81 8.31
N PRO A 39 15.66 5.66 8.78
CA PRO A 39 15.25 4.58 7.90
C PRO A 39 13.97 4.96 7.13
N ARG A 40 14.13 5.36 5.86
CA ARG A 40 13.02 5.80 4.99
C ARG A 40 12.67 4.74 3.95
N ALA A 41 11.41 4.31 3.95
CA ALA A 41 10.90 3.40 2.93
C ALA A 41 10.99 4.02 1.52
N LEU A 42 11.39 3.22 0.54
CA LEU A 42 11.40 3.61 -0.87
C LEU A 42 10.08 3.25 -1.55
N TYR A 43 9.58 4.18 -2.35
CA TYR A 43 8.50 3.95 -3.31
C TYR A 43 9.07 4.10 -4.71
N LEU A 44 8.86 3.11 -5.57
CA LEU A 44 9.13 3.23 -6.99
C LEU A 44 8.11 4.18 -7.63
N ASN A 45 8.56 4.93 -8.62
CA ASN A 45 7.72 5.73 -9.50
C ASN A 45 7.85 5.24 -10.96
N ARG A 46 7.13 5.89 -11.90
CA ARG A 46 7.13 5.51 -13.33
C ARG A 46 8.53 5.57 -13.96
N GLN A 47 9.35 6.55 -13.62
CA GLN A 47 10.71 6.70 -14.11
C GLN A 47 11.63 5.60 -13.56
N ASP A 48 11.55 5.29 -12.27
CA ASP A 48 12.32 4.18 -11.68
C ASP A 48 12.00 2.86 -12.40
N ILE A 49 10.72 2.55 -12.57
CA ILE A 49 10.23 1.33 -13.23
C ILE A 49 10.68 1.29 -14.69
N LEU A 50 10.57 2.41 -15.41
CA LEU A 50 11.01 2.54 -16.79
C LEU A 50 12.50 2.23 -16.94
N LEU A 51 13.34 2.83 -16.11
CA LEU A 51 14.79 2.61 -16.15
C LEU A 51 15.14 1.18 -15.75
N LEU A 52 14.61 0.65 -14.63
CA LEU A 52 14.83 -0.73 -14.20
C LEU A 52 14.40 -1.75 -15.26
N SER A 53 13.23 -1.56 -15.88
CA SER A 53 12.74 -2.40 -16.98
C SER A 53 13.70 -2.33 -18.18
N SER A 54 14.18 -1.15 -18.56
CA SER A 54 15.14 -0.98 -19.66
C SER A 54 16.51 -1.62 -19.39
N ARG A 55 16.82 -1.92 -18.12
CA ARG A 55 18.02 -2.61 -17.66
C ARG A 55 17.82 -4.13 -17.54
N GLY A 56 16.63 -4.64 -17.89
CA GLY A 56 16.34 -6.07 -18.02
C GLY A 56 15.66 -6.70 -16.81
N ILE A 57 15.11 -5.92 -15.87
CA ILE A 57 14.28 -6.46 -14.80
C ILE A 57 12.98 -7.04 -15.41
N PRO A 58 12.61 -8.30 -15.11
CA PRO A 58 11.40 -8.91 -15.68
C PRO A 58 10.12 -8.19 -15.23
N GLU A 59 9.16 -8.07 -16.14
CA GLU A 59 7.87 -7.42 -15.90
C GLU A 59 7.09 -8.04 -14.72
N SER A 60 7.12 -9.38 -14.62
CA SER A 60 6.54 -10.15 -13.52
C SER A 60 6.97 -9.67 -12.14
N HIS A 61 8.20 -9.16 -11.97
CA HIS A 61 8.70 -8.73 -10.67
C HIS A 61 8.03 -7.43 -10.22
N PHE A 62 7.78 -6.49 -11.14
CA PHE A 62 7.02 -5.27 -10.86
C PHE A 62 5.53 -5.57 -10.62
N LEU A 63 4.94 -6.47 -11.43
CA LEU A 63 3.55 -6.90 -11.25
C LEU A 63 3.35 -7.53 -9.87
N VAL A 64 4.25 -8.45 -9.47
CA VAL A 64 4.21 -9.07 -8.15
C VAL A 64 4.40 -8.03 -7.05
N LEU A 65 5.32 -7.07 -7.20
CA LEU A 65 5.50 -5.99 -6.21
C LEU A 65 4.23 -5.15 -6.02
N GLN A 66 3.54 -4.76 -7.10
CA GLN A 66 2.25 -4.08 -7.01
C GLN A 66 1.18 -4.97 -6.36
N ASN A 67 1.15 -6.26 -6.71
CA ASN A 67 0.18 -7.21 -6.17
C ASN A 67 0.41 -7.47 -4.67
N GLU A 68 1.64 -7.50 -4.18
CA GLU A 68 1.95 -7.58 -2.74
C GLU A 68 1.43 -6.34 -2.00
N ASN A 69 1.64 -5.16 -2.58
CA ASN A 69 1.10 -3.92 -2.04
C ASN A 69 -0.44 -3.94 -2.02
N HIS A 70 -1.07 -4.42 -3.10
CA HIS A 70 -2.54 -4.54 -3.16
C HIS A 70 -3.06 -5.57 -2.14
N LEU A 71 -2.40 -6.73 -2.02
CA LEU A 71 -2.75 -7.75 -1.03
C LEU A 71 -2.67 -7.19 0.38
N TRP A 72 -1.63 -6.42 0.73
CA TRP A 72 -1.51 -5.77 2.03
C TRP A 72 -2.70 -4.82 2.32
N LEU A 73 -3.12 -4.02 1.33
CA LEU A 73 -4.31 -3.17 1.46
C LEU A 73 -5.60 -3.97 1.67
N VAL A 74 -5.77 -5.07 0.93
CA VAL A 74 -6.91 -5.97 1.09
C VAL A 74 -6.89 -6.61 2.47
N GLN A 75 -5.74 -7.08 2.94
CA GLN A 75 -5.59 -7.64 4.28
C GLN A 75 -5.87 -6.62 5.39
N ALA A 76 -5.60 -5.33 5.17
CA ALA A 76 -5.96 -4.26 6.12
C ALA A 76 -7.49 -4.13 6.31
N LEU A 77 -8.31 -4.51 5.32
CA LEU A 77 -9.78 -4.58 5.46
C LEU A 77 -10.25 -5.81 6.26
N LEU A 78 -9.35 -6.73 6.56
CA LEU A 78 -9.68 -8.06 7.06
C LEU A 78 -9.04 -8.35 8.41
N CYS A 79 -7.94 -7.68 8.72
CA CYS A 79 -7.10 -7.96 9.88
C CYS A 79 -6.72 -6.66 10.61
N SER A 80 -7.13 -6.55 11.89
CA SER A 80 -6.89 -5.35 12.69
C SER A 80 -5.41 -5.02 12.90
N SER A 81 -4.50 -6.01 12.93
CA SER A 81 -3.06 -5.73 13.06
C SER A 81 -2.48 -5.13 11.79
N ILE A 82 -2.95 -5.56 10.61
CA ILE A 82 -2.51 -5.00 9.33
C ILE A 82 -3.18 -3.64 9.09
N ALA A 83 -4.44 -3.48 9.52
CA ALA A 83 -5.13 -2.19 9.54
C ALA A 83 -4.35 -1.14 10.34
N PHE A 84 -3.82 -1.53 11.51
CA PHE A 84 -2.96 -0.68 12.31
C PHE A 84 -1.73 -0.22 11.53
N GLU A 85 -1.03 -1.13 10.85
CA GLU A 85 0.15 -0.77 10.04
C GLU A 85 -0.20 0.24 8.94
N LEU A 86 -1.31 0.04 8.22
CA LEU A 86 -1.78 0.97 7.20
C LEU A 86 -2.09 2.35 7.78
N LEU A 87 -2.85 2.41 8.88
CA LEU A 87 -3.24 3.69 9.48
C LEU A 87 -2.03 4.41 10.08
N ASN A 88 -1.09 3.70 10.68
CA ASN A 88 0.14 4.28 11.20
C ASN A 88 1.02 4.85 10.08
N ASP A 89 1.14 4.13 8.95
CA ASP A 89 1.90 4.58 7.77
C ASP A 89 1.25 5.78 7.06
N ARG A 90 -0.09 5.88 7.06
CA ARG A 90 -0.83 6.84 6.22
C ARG A 90 -1.42 8.04 6.94
N VAL A 91 -1.88 7.87 8.18
CA VAL A 91 -2.47 8.94 9.00
C VAL A 91 -1.49 9.46 10.05
N GLY A 92 -0.51 8.63 10.44
CA GLY A 92 0.51 8.97 11.41
C GLY A 92 0.05 8.87 12.87
N SER A 93 1.02 8.64 13.77
CA SER A 93 0.79 8.47 15.21
C SER A 93 0.50 9.78 15.96
N ALA A 94 0.80 10.93 15.35
CA ALA A 94 0.53 12.24 15.94
C ALA A 94 -0.99 12.46 16.16
N CYS A 95 -1.81 11.99 15.22
CA CYS A 95 -3.26 12.11 15.27
C CYS A 95 -3.86 11.11 16.28
N PHE A 96 -3.57 9.82 16.11
CA PHE A 96 -4.12 8.75 16.94
C PHE A 96 -3.02 7.76 17.35
N ASN A 97 -3.04 7.33 18.60
CA ASN A 97 -2.18 6.24 19.06
C ASN A 97 -2.79 4.90 18.62
N PHE A 98 -2.72 4.60 17.31
CA PHE A 98 -3.30 3.38 16.75
C PHE A 98 -2.73 2.11 17.41
N ARG A 99 -1.48 2.17 17.88
CA ARG A 99 -0.80 1.07 18.60
C ARG A 99 -1.59 0.65 19.82
N ASP A 100 -1.88 1.57 20.73
CA ASP A 100 -2.59 1.25 21.96
C ASP A 100 -4.09 1.01 21.74
N ILE A 101 -4.66 1.69 20.75
CA ILE A 101 -6.07 1.50 20.35
C ILE A 101 -6.27 0.06 19.86
N ALA A 102 -5.43 -0.42 18.94
CA ALA A 102 -5.56 -1.75 18.34
C ALA A 102 -5.41 -2.90 19.35
N LYS A 103 -4.83 -2.66 20.54
CA LYS A 103 -4.70 -3.70 21.59
C LYS A 103 -6.06 -4.10 22.20
N GLY A 104 -7.08 -3.25 22.13
CA GLY A 104 -8.41 -3.50 22.72
C GLY A 104 -9.58 -3.21 21.77
N ILE A 105 -9.32 -2.51 20.67
CA ILE A 105 -10.32 -2.14 19.66
C ILE A 105 -10.00 -2.85 18.35
N ASN A 106 -11.00 -3.53 17.77
CA ASN A 106 -10.92 -4.06 16.42
C ASN A 106 -11.14 -2.93 15.40
N LEU A 107 -10.07 -2.48 14.76
CA LEU A 107 -10.10 -1.35 13.81
C LEU A 107 -10.97 -1.61 12.57
N VAL A 108 -11.17 -2.88 12.22
CA VAL A 108 -11.92 -3.29 11.02
C VAL A 108 -13.44 -3.32 11.27
N GLU A 109 -13.86 -3.34 12.54
CA GLU A 109 -15.27 -3.33 12.95
C GLU A 109 -15.73 -1.94 13.38
N GLU A 110 -14.80 -1.11 13.85
CA GLU A 110 -15.09 0.24 14.31
C GLU A 110 -15.38 1.18 13.11
N PRO A 111 -16.56 1.83 13.05
CA PRO A 111 -16.97 2.63 11.90
C PRO A 111 -16.03 3.76 11.47
N PHE A 112 -15.35 4.46 12.38
CA PHE A 112 -14.44 5.55 12.01
C PHE A 112 -13.12 5.02 11.42
N PHE A 113 -12.52 4.01 12.05
CA PHE A 113 -11.30 3.39 11.55
C PHE A 113 -11.52 2.64 10.23
N LEU A 114 -12.65 1.93 10.08
CA LEU A 114 -13.00 1.30 8.80
C LEU A 114 -13.10 2.33 7.66
N GLN A 115 -13.63 3.52 7.94
CA GLN A 115 -13.67 4.63 6.97
C GLN A 115 -12.26 5.11 6.60
N LEU A 116 -11.37 5.27 7.57
CA LEU A 116 -9.97 5.62 7.31
C LEU A 116 -9.26 4.54 6.49
N ILE A 117 -9.46 3.26 6.81
CA ILE A 117 -8.84 2.12 6.09
C ILE A 117 -9.29 2.12 4.62
N ILE A 118 -10.60 2.25 4.36
CA ILE A 118 -11.14 2.28 2.99
C ILE A 118 -10.58 3.47 2.20
N THR A 119 -10.55 4.66 2.79
CA THR A 119 -10.04 5.87 2.13
C THR A 119 -8.53 5.80 1.89
N CYS A 120 -7.75 5.30 2.87
CA CYS A 120 -6.31 5.06 2.70
C CYS A 120 -6.04 4.04 1.59
N GLY A 121 -6.79 2.94 1.56
CA GLY A 121 -6.67 1.91 0.52
C GLY A 121 -7.01 2.46 -0.86
N HIS A 122 -8.10 3.23 -0.97
CA HIS A 122 -8.50 3.92 -2.20
C HIS A 122 -7.42 4.89 -2.71
N ASP A 123 -6.86 5.73 -1.84
CA ASP A 123 -5.78 6.65 -2.20
C ASP A 123 -4.52 5.91 -2.67
N CYS A 124 -4.16 4.81 -1.99
CA CYS A 124 -3.00 4.00 -2.38
C CYS A 124 -3.19 3.38 -3.77
N VAL A 125 -4.34 2.74 -4.04
CA VAL A 125 -4.59 2.15 -5.37
C VAL A 125 -4.74 3.23 -6.44
N SER A 126 -5.30 4.40 -6.11
CA SER A 126 -5.33 5.55 -7.02
C SER A 126 -3.92 6.00 -7.38
N LYS A 127 -2.99 6.01 -6.43
CA LYS A 127 -1.57 6.32 -6.66
C LYS A 127 -0.85 5.22 -7.45
N PHE A 128 -1.24 3.95 -7.33
CA PHE A 128 -0.77 2.89 -8.24
C PHE A 128 -1.17 3.20 -9.68
N GLN A 129 -2.46 3.49 -9.91
CA GLN A 129 -2.99 3.80 -11.23
C GLN A 129 -2.35 5.07 -11.84
N GLN A 130 -2.40 6.18 -11.11
CA GLN A 130 -2.03 7.51 -11.63
C GLN A 130 -0.53 7.76 -11.68
N ARG A 131 0.26 7.08 -10.85
CA ARG A 131 1.69 7.40 -10.66
C ARG A 131 2.61 6.18 -10.55
N ALA A 132 2.06 4.96 -10.63
CA ALA A 132 2.80 3.73 -10.34
C ALA A 132 3.61 3.81 -9.03
N LYS A 133 3.04 4.48 -8.01
CA LYS A 133 3.72 4.70 -6.71
C LYS A 133 3.66 3.42 -5.87
N ILE A 134 4.63 2.52 -6.07
CA ILE A 134 4.63 1.18 -5.47
C ILE A 134 5.66 1.10 -4.35
N LYS A 135 5.26 0.70 -3.14
CA LYS A 135 6.19 0.56 -2.00
C LYS A 135 7.08 -0.65 -2.22
N THR A 136 8.38 -0.49 -2.04
CA THR A 136 9.35 -1.60 -2.07
C THR A 136 9.26 -2.45 -0.80
N ALA A 137 9.77 -3.68 -0.88
CA ALA A 137 9.81 -4.58 0.26
C ALA A 137 10.63 -3.99 1.43
N LYS A 138 10.15 -4.18 2.67
CA LYS A 138 10.84 -3.74 3.88
C LYS A 138 12.24 -4.35 3.92
N ASN A 139 13.21 -3.58 4.42
CA ASN A 139 14.61 -4.00 4.56
C ASN A 139 15.31 -4.50 3.26
N LYS A 140 14.77 -4.16 2.09
CA LYS A 140 15.41 -4.46 0.78
C LYS A 140 15.67 -3.24 -0.11
N ALA A 141 15.13 -2.08 0.28
CA ALA A 141 15.42 -0.81 -0.36
C ALA A 141 15.11 0.37 0.57
N ARG A 142 15.74 1.52 0.32
CA ARG A 142 15.58 2.75 1.11
C ARG A 142 15.79 4.01 0.27
N ASN A 143 15.20 5.10 0.73
CA ASN A 143 15.70 6.43 0.42
C ASN A 143 16.78 6.80 1.44
N MET A 144 17.99 7.11 0.98
CA MET A 144 19.15 7.40 1.82
C MET A 144 19.81 8.70 1.39
N PHE A 145 20.35 9.47 2.34
CA PHE A 145 21.23 10.58 1.98
C PHE A 145 22.54 10.07 1.39
N GLY A 146 23.04 10.75 0.37
CA GLY A 146 24.42 10.55 -0.08
C GLY A 146 25.41 11.33 0.77
N ILE A 147 26.51 10.67 1.12
CA ILE A 147 27.70 11.29 1.69
C ILE A 147 28.97 10.74 1.03
N VAL A 148 30.10 11.39 1.27
CA VAL A 148 31.40 10.97 0.72
C VAL A 148 32.21 10.20 1.76
N ASP A 149 33.02 9.27 1.30
CA ASP A 149 34.01 8.54 2.09
C ASP A 149 35.21 9.46 2.45
N GLU A 150 35.17 10.04 3.65
CA GLU A 150 36.23 10.88 4.20
C GLU A 150 37.52 10.13 4.58
N TYR A 151 37.50 8.79 4.53
CA TYR A 151 38.63 7.92 4.87
C TYR A 151 39.38 7.46 3.62
N GLY A 152 38.74 7.45 2.45
CA GLY A 152 39.35 6.98 1.20
C GLY A 152 39.57 5.47 1.16
N VAL A 153 38.69 4.71 1.78
CA VAL A 153 38.73 3.24 1.88
C VAL A 153 37.86 2.53 0.83
N LEU A 154 36.97 3.26 0.15
CA LEU A 154 36.15 2.75 -0.95
C LEU A 154 36.84 2.98 -2.30
N GLU A 155 36.84 1.93 -3.14
CA GLU A 155 37.28 2.01 -4.53
C GLU A 155 36.15 2.45 -5.47
N TYR A 156 36.51 2.90 -6.67
CA TYR A 156 35.52 3.25 -7.69
C TYR A 156 34.67 2.02 -8.07
N GLY A 157 33.34 2.18 -8.05
CA GLY A 157 32.36 1.11 -8.20
C GLY A 157 31.90 0.47 -6.88
N GLN A 158 32.48 0.86 -5.75
CA GLN A 158 32.07 0.44 -4.41
C GLN A 158 31.27 1.51 -3.69
N VAL A 159 30.40 1.09 -2.78
CA VAL A 159 29.68 1.96 -1.83
C VAL A 159 29.68 1.30 -0.44
N PHE A 160 29.51 2.07 0.63
CA PHE A 160 29.21 1.52 1.96
C PHE A 160 27.77 1.84 2.33
N ILE A 161 27.06 0.82 2.84
CA ILE A 161 25.65 0.92 3.22
C ILE A 161 25.42 0.11 4.50
N GLN A 162 24.94 0.80 5.53
CA GLN A 162 24.46 0.21 6.77
C GLN A 162 23.11 0.83 7.10
N TYR A 163 22.12 0.00 7.45
CA TYR A 163 20.74 0.46 7.62
C TYR A 163 20.09 -0.10 8.87
N ASN A 164 19.18 0.71 9.43
CA ASN A 164 18.28 0.28 10.47
C ASN A 164 17.07 -0.48 9.88
N HIS A 165 16.66 -1.53 10.58
CA HIS A 165 15.47 -2.29 10.20
C HIS A 165 14.21 -1.44 10.39
N ILE A 166 13.37 -1.42 9.36
CA ILE A 166 11.98 -1.00 9.49
C ILE A 166 11.23 -2.27 9.91
N ASN A 167 10.94 -2.39 11.20
CA ASN A 167 10.25 -3.57 11.73
C ASN A 167 8.77 -3.55 11.34
N ASP A 168 8.21 -4.74 11.11
CA ASP A 168 6.77 -4.95 11.24
C ASP A 168 6.45 -4.72 12.71
N GLU A 169 5.79 -3.61 13.02
CA GLU A 169 5.27 -3.35 14.36
C GLU A 169 4.12 -4.36 14.65
N LYS A 170 4.46 -5.64 14.86
CA LYS A 170 3.53 -6.62 15.40
C LYS A 170 3.12 -6.11 16.78
N LEU A 171 1.81 -6.00 17.03
CA LEU A 171 1.21 -5.43 18.24
C LEU A 171 1.86 -5.88 19.56
N ASP A 172 2.43 -7.09 19.58
CA ASP A 172 2.90 -7.78 20.78
C ASP A 172 4.41 -7.60 21.05
N MET A 173 5.18 -6.91 20.20
CA MET A 173 6.67 -6.90 20.28
C MET A 173 7.33 -5.51 20.44
N ILE A 174 6.55 -4.44 20.64
CA ILE A 174 7.04 -3.05 20.44
C ILE A 174 7.57 -2.38 21.73
N ASP A 175 7.35 -2.94 22.92
CA ASP A 175 7.88 -2.39 24.19
C ASP A 175 9.36 -2.75 24.45
N LYS A 176 10.04 -3.35 23.46
CA LYS A 176 11.48 -3.64 23.52
C LYS A 176 12.23 -2.61 22.66
N PRO A 177 13.42 -2.12 23.11
CA PRO A 177 14.31 -1.37 22.23
C PRO A 177 14.54 -2.16 20.93
N PRO A 178 14.83 -1.50 19.79
CA PRO A 178 15.05 -2.19 18.53
C PRO A 178 16.04 -3.34 18.77
N SER A 179 15.52 -4.56 18.79
CA SER A 179 16.28 -5.72 19.26
C SER A 179 17.31 -6.18 18.23
N VAL A 180 17.26 -5.58 17.03
CA VAL A 180 18.08 -5.94 15.89
C VAL A 180 19.07 -4.81 15.65
N PRO A 181 20.39 -5.07 15.73
CA PRO A 181 21.40 -4.08 15.37
C PRO A 181 21.28 -3.70 13.89
N PRO A 182 21.85 -2.55 13.46
CA PRO A 182 21.91 -2.19 12.05
C PRO A 182 22.53 -3.31 11.21
N THR A 183 21.99 -3.53 10.02
CA THR A 183 22.57 -4.50 9.06
C THR A 183 23.50 -3.78 8.11
N ILE A 184 24.70 -4.33 7.92
CA ILE A 184 25.69 -3.89 6.94
C ILE A 184 25.54 -4.74 5.67
N LEU A 185 25.53 -4.09 4.50
CA LEU A 185 25.59 -4.80 3.22
C LEU A 185 27.06 -5.04 2.84
N ASP A 186 27.44 -6.30 2.68
CA ASP A 186 28.80 -6.69 2.27
C ASP A 186 28.78 -7.63 1.06
N ASN A 187 29.58 -7.29 0.06
CA ASN A 187 29.69 -7.99 -1.22
C ASN A 187 28.34 -8.20 -1.94
N ILE A 188 27.41 -7.25 -1.77
CA ILE A 188 26.06 -7.28 -2.37
C ILE A 188 25.98 -6.25 -3.50
N LYS A 189 25.35 -6.61 -4.62
CA LYS A 189 25.03 -5.66 -5.68
C LYS A 189 23.85 -4.80 -5.27
N VAL A 190 24.01 -3.49 -5.43
CA VAL A 190 22.98 -2.50 -5.13
C VAL A 190 22.76 -1.61 -6.33
N VAL A 191 21.52 -1.28 -6.63
CA VAL A 191 21.18 -0.31 -7.67
C VAL A 191 20.76 1.00 -7.03
N ILE A 192 21.29 2.09 -7.56
CA ILE A 192 21.14 3.43 -7.01
C ILE A 192 20.73 4.38 -8.14
N THR A 193 19.73 5.22 -7.86
CA THR A 193 19.32 6.34 -8.73
C THR A 193 18.92 7.55 -7.88
N LYS A 194 18.81 8.72 -8.49
CA LYS A 194 18.23 9.92 -7.89
C LYS A 194 17.02 10.37 -8.70
N ASN A 195 15.93 10.69 -8.02
CA ASN A 195 14.76 11.25 -8.68
C ASN A 195 14.83 12.79 -8.71
N PRO A 196 14.49 13.44 -9.84
CA PRO A 196 14.00 12.84 -11.10
C PRO A 196 15.13 12.21 -11.94
N CYS A 197 14.92 10.97 -12.42
CA CYS A 197 15.83 10.26 -13.33
C CYS A 197 15.20 10.09 -14.73
N HIS A 198 15.98 10.32 -15.78
CA HIS A 198 15.48 10.24 -17.16
C HIS A 198 16.46 9.54 -18.10
N HIS A 199 17.75 9.81 -17.95
CA HIS A 199 18.76 9.25 -18.83
C HIS A 199 19.01 7.77 -18.47
N PRO A 200 19.24 6.86 -19.43
CA PRO A 200 19.54 5.45 -19.14
C PRO A 200 20.69 5.24 -18.15
N GLY A 201 21.69 6.13 -18.19
CA GLY A 201 22.86 6.12 -17.29
C GLY A 201 22.61 6.59 -15.87
N ASP A 202 21.44 7.15 -15.54
CA ASP A 202 21.08 7.68 -14.21
C ASP A 202 20.93 6.58 -13.17
N LEU A 203 20.57 5.37 -13.61
CA LEU A 203 20.38 4.22 -12.74
C LEU A 203 21.60 3.31 -12.82
N ARG A 204 22.34 3.21 -11.70
CA ARG A 204 23.67 2.59 -11.67
C ARG A 204 23.75 1.50 -10.62
N THR A 205 24.40 0.39 -10.99
CA THR A 205 24.67 -0.73 -10.10
C THR A 205 26.09 -0.61 -9.53
N PHE A 206 26.20 -0.73 -8.22
CA PHE A 206 27.45 -0.69 -7.45
C PHE A 206 27.60 -1.98 -6.62
N THR A 207 28.75 -2.14 -5.99
CA THR A 207 28.99 -3.21 -5.00
C THR A 207 29.04 -2.59 -3.60
N ALA A 208 28.10 -2.93 -2.73
CA ALA A 208 28.17 -2.57 -1.33
C ALA A 208 29.24 -3.43 -0.63
N VAL A 209 30.15 -2.80 0.10
CA VAL A 209 31.26 -3.47 0.79
C VAL A 209 31.37 -2.97 2.23
N ASP A 210 31.71 -3.87 3.15
CA ASP A 210 31.94 -3.51 4.54
C ASP A 210 33.34 -2.91 4.75
N ARG A 211 33.38 -1.78 5.46
CA ARG A 211 34.59 -1.07 5.88
C ARG A 211 34.44 -0.66 7.33
N VAL A 212 35.34 -1.13 8.19
CA VAL A 212 35.29 -0.92 9.65
C VAL A 212 35.26 0.58 9.98
N GLU A 213 36.01 1.36 9.21
CA GLU A 213 36.14 2.81 9.32
C GLU A 213 34.80 3.53 9.13
N LEU A 214 33.89 2.97 8.34
CA LEU A 214 32.61 3.59 7.96
C LEU A 214 31.42 3.11 8.79
N ARG A 215 31.58 2.11 9.67
CA ARG A 215 30.48 1.50 10.45
C ARG A 215 29.78 2.43 11.44
N HIS A 216 30.31 3.62 11.70
CA HIS A 216 29.62 4.63 12.49
C HIS A 216 28.52 5.37 11.70
N LEU A 217 28.50 5.21 10.36
CA LEU A 217 27.52 5.85 9.47
C LEU A 217 26.34 4.89 9.25
N VAL A 218 25.12 5.35 9.54
CA VAL A 218 23.89 4.54 9.47
C VAL A 218 22.80 5.30 8.71
N ASP A 219 22.01 4.58 7.90
CA ASP A 219 20.90 5.10 7.09
C ASP A 219 21.33 6.17 6.06
N VAL A 220 22.53 5.98 5.51
CA VAL A 220 23.14 6.80 4.46
C VAL A 220 23.81 5.88 3.44
N VAL A 221 24.02 6.37 2.22
CA VAL A 221 24.91 5.75 1.25
C VAL A 221 26.21 6.54 1.17
N VAL A 222 27.34 5.84 1.36
CA VAL A 222 28.67 6.45 1.30
C VAL A 222 29.28 6.16 -0.07
N PHE A 223 29.59 7.22 -0.80
CA PHE A 223 30.22 7.16 -2.12
C PHE A 223 31.75 7.31 -2.00
N PRO A 224 32.52 6.67 -2.91
CA PRO A 224 33.97 6.76 -2.90
C PRO A 224 34.41 8.16 -3.36
N GLN A 225 35.48 8.67 -2.74
CA GLN A 225 36.20 9.83 -3.28
C GLN A 225 37.17 9.47 -4.41
N LYS A 226 37.44 8.18 -4.62
CA LYS A 226 38.32 7.67 -5.69
C LYS A 226 37.55 7.47 -6.99
N GLY A 227 38.24 7.65 -8.11
CA GLY A 227 37.75 7.30 -9.44
C GLY A 227 37.88 8.42 -10.45
N ARG A 228 37.44 8.14 -11.68
CA ARG A 228 37.52 9.06 -12.82
C ARG A 228 36.46 10.16 -12.80
N ARG A 229 35.33 9.91 -12.12
CA ARG A 229 34.15 10.77 -12.07
C ARG A 229 33.39 10.49 -10.78
N PRO A 230 32.90 11.48 -10.03
CA PRO A 230 32.12 11.22 -8.82
C PRO A 230 30.83 10.44 -9.13
N HIS A 231 30.55 9.33 -8.42
CA HIS A 231 29.32 8.57 -8.62
C HIS A 231 28.02 9.37 -8.44
N PRO A 232 27.92 10.31 -7.47
CA PRO A 232 26.80 11.26 -7.42
C PRO A 232 26.56 11.97 -8.76
N ASN A 233 27.61 12.52 -9.37
CA ASN A 233 27.51 13.22 -10.65
C ASN A 233 27.11 12.27 -11.80
N GLU A 234 27.45 10.99 -11.74
CA GLU A 234 26.98 9.98 -12.72
C GLU A 234 25.49 9.67 -12.59
N ILE A 235 24.86 10.01 -11.46
CA ILE A 235 23.46 9.72 -11.13
C ILE A 235 22.67 11.02 -11.21
N SER A 236 22.11 11.33 -12.39
CA SER A 236 21.29 12.52 -12.62
C SER A 236 21.97 13.85 -12.22
N GLY A 237 23.30 13.95 -12.39
CA GLY A 237 24.07 15.16 -12.07
C GLY A 237 24.02 15.53 -10.58
N SER A 238 23.82 14.55 -9.70
CA SER A 238 23.65 14.78 -8.27
C SER A 238 24.92 15.30 -7.59
N ASP A 239 24.72 16.06 -6.51
CA ASP A 239 25.78 16.45 -5.58
C ASP A 239 25.47 15.90 -4.17
N LEU A 240 26.27 16.30 -3.17
CA LEU A 240 26.14 15.82 -1.79
C LEU A 240 25.71 16.95 -0.83
N ASP A 241 24.92 17.91 -1.30
CA ASP A 241 24.46 19.03 -0.49
C ASP A 241 23.17 18.76 0.32
N GLY A 242 22.40 17.76 -0.11
CA GLY A 242 21.21 17.25 0.59
C GLY A 242 20.50 16.12 -0.16
N ASP A 243 21.07 15.66 -1.27
CA ASP A 243 20.43 14.72 -2.19
C ASP A 243 20.12 13.37 -1.52
N GLU A 244 18.91 12.87 -1.80
CA GLU A 244 18.44 11.55 -1.40
C GLU A 244 18.44 10.60 -2.60
N TYR A 245 18.94 9.40 -2.38
CA TYR A 245 19.08 8.36 -3.39
C TYR A 245 18.12 7.22 -3.10
N ALA A 246 17.47 6.73 -4.15
CA ALA A 246 16.76 5.47 -4.14
C ALA A 246 17.79 4.34 -4.22
N VAL A 247 18.00 3.62 -3.12
CA VAL A 247 18.98 2.55 -2.98
C VAL A 247 18.23 1.22 -2.84
N ILE A 248 18.42 0.31 -3.78
CA ILE A 248 17.71 -0.98 -3.84
C ILE A 248 18.73 -2.12 -3.85
N TRP A 249 18.55 -3.08 -2.94
CA TRP A 249 19.31 -4.33 -2.87
C TRP A 249 18.39 -5.55 -2.87
N ASP A 250 17.14 -5.38 -3.31
CA ASP A 250 16.23 -6.48 -3.57
C ASP A 250 16.73 -7.27 -4.79
N PRO A 251 17.08 -8.57 -4.67
CA PRO A 251 17.56 -9.37 -5.80
C PRO A 251 16.59 -9.38 -6.99
N ASP A 252 15.30 -9.16 -6.74
CA ASP A 252 14.27 -9.07 -7.77
C ASP A 252 14.35 -7.78 -8.61
N LEU A 253 15.00 -6.74 -8.10
CA LEU A 253 15.04 -5.40 -8.69
C LEU A 253 16.46 -4.90 -8.96
N VAL A 254 17.50 -5.70 -8.71
CA VAL A 254 18.89 -5.35 -9.03
C VAL A 254 19.26 -5.90 -10.42
N PRO A 255 19.54 -5.03 -11.41
CA PRO A 255 19.91 -5.50 -12.75
C PRO A 255 21.23 -6.25 -12.77
N LEU A 256 21.31 -7.32 -13.56
CA LEU A 256 22.55 -8.07 -13.82
C LEU A 256 23.33 -7.55 -15.03
N THR A 257 22.78 -6.56 -15.74
CA THR A 257 23.38 -5.95 -16.93
C THR A 257 24.46 -4.93 -16.53
N THR A 258 25.37 -4.59 -17.45
CA THR A 258 26.43 -3.57 -17.23
C THR A 258 25.87 -2.16 -17.28
N ASN A 259 26.29 -1.24 -16.40
CA ASN A 259 25.78 0.14 -16.38
C ASN A 259 25.83 0.82 -17.76
N ASP A 260 24.80 1.59 -18.08
CA ASP A 260 24.82 2.48 -19.23
C ASP A 260 25.79 3.67 -18.96
N GLU A 261 26.34 4.25 -20.02
CA GLU A 261 27.22 5.42 -19.89
C GLU A 261 26.43 6.60 -19.30
N PRO A 262 26.96 7.29 -18.27
CA PRO A 262 26.29 8.43 -17.67
C PRO A 262 26.28 9.62 -18.62
N TYR A 263 25.22 10.43 -18.56
CA TYR A 263 25.14 11.68 -19.33
C TYR A 263 26.24 12.66 -18.89
N ASP A 264 26.65 13.57 -19.78
CA ASP A 264 27.61 14.63 -19.43
C ASP A 264 26.91 15.81 -18.75
N TYR A 265 26.87 15.75 -17.42
CA TYR A 265 26.25 16.79 -16.58
C TYR A 265 27.16 18.00 -16.39
N ASP A 266 28.44 17.90 -16.71
CA ASP A 266 29.40 18.99 -16.51
C ASP A 266 29.39 19.99 -17.68
N SER A 267 28.81 19.60 -18.83
CA SER A 267 28.60 20.46 -20.00
C SER A 267 27.52 21.53 -19.85
N GLN A 268 26.89 21.65 -18.66
CA GLN A 268 25.81 22.59 -18.42
C GLN A 268 26.27 24.06 -18.45
N GLU A 269 25.34 24.94 -18.83
CA GLU A 269 25.58 26.38 -18.95
C GLU A 269 25.97 27.02 -17.61
N LYS A 270 26.93 27.94 -17.64
CA LYS A 270 27.35 28.66 -16.43
C LYS A 270 26.29 29.70 -16.03
N PRO A 271 26.08 29.93 -14.72
CA PRO A 271 25.24 31.03 -14.25
C PRO A 271 25.66 32.37 -14.86
N ILE A 272 24.68 33.15 -15.31
CA ILE A 272 24.90 34.52 -15.77
C ILE A 272 25.38 35.34 -14.57
N LYS A 273 26.60 35.87 -14.66
CA LYS A 273 27.16 36.79 -13.66
C LYS A 273 26.91 38.22 -14.12
N LEU A 274 26.38 39.04 -13.20
CA LEU A 274 26.27 40.47 -13.42
C LEU A 274 27.60 41.14 -13.03
N ASP A 275 28.09 42.05 -13.87
CA ASP A 275 29.29 42.86 -13.59
C ASP A 275 29.00 44.01 -12.59
N ARG A 276 27.80 44.03 -12.00
CA ARG A 276 27.32 45.02 -11.03
C ARG A 276 26.61 44.34 -9.85
N PRO A 277 26.41 45.04 -8.71
CA PRO A 277 25.57 44.55 -7.63
C PRO A 277 24.14 44.22 -8.11
N VAL A 278 23.54 43.21 -7.49
CA VAL A 278 22.15 42.78 -7.74
C VAL A 278 21.20 43.87 -7.24
N GLU A 279 20.30 44.30 -8.11
CA GLU A 279 19.24 45.26 -7.81
C GLU A 279 17.89 44.55 -7.66
N ARG A 280 16.92 45.22 -7.02
CA ARG A 280 15.58 44.65 -6.84
C ARG A 280 14.89 44.31 -8.16
N ASN A 281 15.19 45.06 -9.23
CA ASN A 281 14.64 44.78 -10.54
C ASN A 281 15.13 43.46 -11.12
N ASP A 282 16.40 43.09 -10.91
CA ASP A 282 16.94 41.79 -11.34
C ASP A 282 16.21 40.64 -10.64
N ILE A 283 15.94 40.80 -9.34
CA ILE A 283 15.19 39.82 -8.55
C ILE A 283 13.77 39.67 -9.12
N ASN A 284 13.10 40.79 -9.42
CA ASN A 284 11.76 40.76 -10.00
C ASN A 284 11.76 40.05 -11.37
N GLU A 285 12.71 40.36 -12.25
CA GLU A 285 12.82 39.76 -13.58
C GLU A 285 13.07 38.25 -13.50
N ILE A 286 14.00 37.80 -12.65
CA ILE A 286 14.29 36.37 -12.45
C ILE A 286 13.06 35.65 -11.87
N VAL A 287 12.38 36.23 -10.89
CA VAL A 287 11.17 35.62 -10.30
C VAL A 287 10.06 35.51 -11.34
N LEU A 288 9.88 36.53 -12.19
CA LEU A 288 8.91 36.50 -13.29
C LEU A 288 9.27 35.47 -14.35
N ASP A 289 10.55 35.33 -14.69
CA ASP A 289 11.04 34.33 -15.64
C ASP A 289 10.80 32.90 -15.13
N ILE A 290 11.22 32.61 -13.89
CA ILE A 290 10.96 31.32 -13.22
C ILE A 290 9.46 31.03 -13.13
N ALA A 291 8.62 32.05 -12.88
CA ALA A 291 7.18 31.87 -12.81
C ALA A 291 6.53 31.66 -14.19
N ALA A 292 7.08 32.25 -15.24
CA ALA A 292 6.57 32.16 -16.60
C ALA A 292 6.94 30.84 -17.29
N GLN A 293 8.08 30.23 -16.92
CA GLN A 293 8.61 29.05 -17.58
C GLN A 293 8.50 27.81 -16.68
N ASN A 294 7.58 26.91 -17.03
CA ASN A 294 7.38 25.65 -16.33
C ASN A 294 7.26 24.49 -17.33
N LEU A 295 8.32 24.23 -18.09
CA LEU A 295 8.34 23.15 -19.09
C LEU A 295 8.78 21.81 -18.52
N THR A 296 9.43 21.78 -17.34
CA THR A 296 9.99 20.55 -16.74
C THR A 296 8.95 19.43 -16.67
N GLY A 297 7.75 19.69 -16.14
CA GLY A 297 6.70 18.68 -16.00
C GLY A 297 6.17 18.18 -17.34
N ASP A 298 6.06 19.09 -18.31
CA ASP A 298 5.58 18.79 -19.65
C ASP A 298 6.60 18.00 -20.48
N MET A 299 7.89 18.33 -20.36
CA MET A 299 8.99 17.57 -20.95
C MET A 299 9.12 16.19 -20.31
N SER A 300 8.99 16.08 -18.99
CA SER A 300 9.03 14.79 -18.29
C SER A 300 7.90 13.87 -18.74
N ASN A 301 6.69 14.41 -18.93
CA ASN A 301 5.54 13.68 -19.48
C ASN A 301 5.78 13.22 -20.93
N LEU A 302 6.33 14.11 -21.78
CA LEU A 302 6.67 13.77 -23.15
C LEU A 302 7.75 12.68 -23.21
N HIS A 303 8.80 12.79 -22.39
CA HIS A 303 9.85 11.80 -22.27
C HIS A 303 9.28 10.42 -21.92
N LEU A 304 8.40 10.36 -20.92
CA LEU A 304 7.76 9.11 -20.52
C LEU A 304 6.96 8.46 -21.66
N ALA A 305 6.19 9.26 -22.42
CA ALA A 305 5.43 8.77 -23.57
C ALA A 305 6.34 8.30 -24.72
N LEU A 306 7.42 9.02 -25.01
CA LEU A 306 8.37 8.64 -26.06
C LEU A 306 9.20 7.41 -25.68
N ALA A 307 9.59 7.29 -24.40
CA ALA A 307 10.29 6.12 -23.91
C ALA A 307 9.39 4.87 -23.94
N ASP A 308 8.07 5.04 -23.72
CA ASP A 308 7.09 3.98 -23.89
C ASP A 308 6.90 3.58 -25.36
N LEU A 309 6.82 4.55 -26.28
CA LEU A 309 6.67 4.27 -27.71
C LEU A 309 7.93 3.65 -28.34
N PHE A 310 9.10 4.13 -27.92
CA PHE A 310 10.40 3.70 -28.43
C PHE A 310 11.15 2.91 -27.36
N SER A 311 12.25 3.46 -26.85
CA SER A 311 12.99 2.94 -25.70
C SER A 311 13.73 4.09 -25.02
N THR A 312 14.16 3.88 -23.78
CA THR A 312 14.99 4.86 -23.04
C THR A 312 16.31 5.17 -23.75
N ARG A 313 16.82 4.25 -24.57
CA ARG A 313 18.08 4.40 -25.35
C ARG A 313 17.87 5.00 -26.73
N HIS A 314 16.63 5.31 -27.13
CA HIS A 314 16.38 5.93 -28.43
C HIS A 314 17.01 7.33 -28.49
N PRO A 315 17.70 7.72 -29.58
CA PRO A 315 18.45 8.99 -29.64
C PRO A 315 17.62 10.23 -29.26
N GLU A 316 16.37 10.31 -29.73
CA GLU A 316 15.48 11.43 -29.37
C GLU A 316 15.04 11.43 -27.90
N VAL A 317 14.93 10.25 -27.28
CA VAL A 317 14.56 10.12 -25.87
C VAL A 317 15.75 10.52 -25.00
N VAL A 318 16.96 10.06 -25.34
CA VAL A 318 18.22 10.47 -24.71
C VAL A 318 18.44 11.98 -24.85
N ARG A 319 18.21 12.54 -26.03
CA ARG A 319 18.29 13.99 -26.27
C ARG A 319 17.33 14.75 -25.36
N LEU A 320 16.07 14.32 -25.29
CA LEU A 320 15.07 14.94 -24.41
C LEU A 320 15.44 14.82 -22.93
N ALA A 321 16.02 13.70 -22.48
CA ALA A 321 16.53 13.56 -21.12
C ALA A 321 17.62 14.60 -20.79
N GLY A 322 18.54 14.87 -21.73
CA GLY A 322 19.53 15.93 -21.61
C GLY A 322 18.90 17.33 -21.52
N LEU A 323 17.89 17.62 -22.35
CA LEU A 323 17.15 18.89 -22.29
C LEU A 323 16.40 19.06 -20.95
N ILE A 324 15.82 17.99 -20.40
CA ILE A 324 15.18 18.03 -19.07
C ILE A 324 16.21 18.38 -17.98
N SER A 325 17.42 17.81 -18.06
CA SER A 325 18.49 18.16 -17.11
C SER A 325 18.88 19.63 -17.19
N GLN A 326 19.00 20.19 -18.40
CA GLN A 326 19.32 21.61 -18.59
C GLN A 326 18.20 22.51 -18.05
N GLU A 327 16.93 22.14 -18.26
CA GLU A 327 15.77 22.88 -17.73
C GLU A 327 15.74 22.89 -16.19
N LEU A 328 16.11 21.79 -15.54
CA LEU A 328 16.14 21.73 -14.07
C LEU A 328 17.13 22.73 -13.47
N ASP A 329 18.19 23.06 -14.20
CA ASP A 329 19.18 24.07 -13.81
C ASP A 329 18.90 25.46 -14.41
N ALA A 330 17.84 25.63 -15.22
CA ALA A 330 17.43 26.93 -15.75
C ALA A 330 17.22 28.00 -14.66
N PRO A 331 16.63 27.72 -13.49
CA PRO A 331 16.53 28.70 -12.40
C PRO A 331 17.89 29.19 -11.87
N LYS A 332 18.96 28.40 -12.02
CA LYS A 332 20.33 28.78 -11.63
C LYS A 332 21.08 29.46 -12.76
N THR A 333 20.81 29.07 -14.01
CA THR A 333 21.57 29.50 -15.18
C THR A 333 20.94 30.68 -15.92
N GLY A 334 19.63 30.88 -15.77
CA GLY A 334 18.83 31.85 -16.53
C GLY A 334 18.61 31.46 -17.99
N LYS A 335 18.86 30.19 -18.36
CA LYS A 335 18.75 29.71 -19.74
C LYS A 335 17.87 28.47 -19.84
N HIS A 336 16.80 28.58 -20.61
CA HIS A 336 15.93 27.48 -20.97
C HIS A 336 16.40 26.84 -22.29
N PRO A 337 16.43 25.50 -22.40
CA PRO A 337 17.08 24.81 -23.50
C PRO A 337 16.19 24.70 -24.75
N ILE A 338 14.87 24.80 -24.60
CA ILE A 338 13.88 24.78 -25.68
C ILE A 338 12.68 25.67 -25.39
N THR A 339 11.95 26.07 -26.43
CA THR A 339 10.68 26.79 -26.28
C THR A 339 9.45 25.87 -26.26
N ASN A 340 8.29 26.44 -25.89
CA ASN A 340 6.99 25.75 -25.96
C ASN A 340 6.63 25.30 -27.39
N GLU A 341 6.95 26.11 -28.40
CA GLU A 341 6.72 25.78 -29.81
C GLU A 341 7.55 24.56 -30.22
N GLU A 342 8.80 24.49 -29.77
CA GLU A 342 9.67 23.35 -30.04
C GLU A 342 9.14 22.09 -29.35
N LEU A 343 8.75 22.19 -28.09
CA LEU A 343 8.15 21.07 -27.36
C LEU A 343 6.88 20.54 -28.05
N ASN A 344 6.05 21.43 -28.60
CA ASN A 344 4.88 21.06 -29.38
C ASN A 344 5.23 20.37 -30.71
N ARG A 345 6.34 20.76 -31.37
CA ARG A 345 6.82 20.02 -32.55
C ARG A 345 7.16 18.58 -32.21
N TYR A 346 7.86 18.31 -31.09
CA TYR A 346 8.12 16.92 -30.68
C TYR A 346 6.82 16.12 -30.46
N ARG A 347 5.78 16.72 -29.87
CA ARG A 347 4.47 16.06 -29.65
C ARG A 347 3.80 15.68 -30.97
N ILE A 348 3.87 16.55 -31.98
CA ILE A 348 3.25 16.31 -33.28
C ILE A 348 4.08 15.32 -34.10
N GLU A 349 5.39 15.55 -34.21
CA GLU A 349 6.27 14.81 -35.13
C GLU A 349 6.60 13.41 -34.60
N LEU A 350 6.88 13.26 -33.30
CA LEU A 350 7.31 11.98 -32.72
C LEU A 350 6.16 11.17 -32.13
N LEU A 351 5.25 11.80 -31.37
CA LEU A 351 4.11 11.10 -30.75
C LEU A 351 2.88 11.03 -31.65
N LYS A 352 2.78 11.84 -32.71
CA LYS A 352 1.56 11.98 -33.52
C LYS A 352 0.32 12.26 -32.65
N GLU A 353 0.52 13.05 -31.59
CA GLU A 353 -0.50 13.42 -30.60
C GLU A 353 -1.22 12.21 -29.95
N ARG A 354 -0.54 11.07 -29.86
CA ARG A 354 -1.01 9.86 -29.19
C ARG A 354 -0.21 9.60 -27.92
N TYR A 355 -0.91 9.40 -26.80
CA TYR A 355 -0.31 9.09 -25.51
C TYR A 355 -0.63 7.66 -25.07
N PRO A 356 0.23 7.01 -24.29
CA PRO A 356 -0.10 5.71 -23.73
C PRO A 356 -1.25 5.83 -22.73
N ASP A 357 -2.06 4.77 -22.65
CA ASP A 357 -3.29 4.68 -21.86
C ASP A 357 -3.10 5.03 -20.37
N PHE A 358 -1.96 4.68 -19.79
CA PHE A 358 -1.64 4.97 -18.39
C PHE A 358 -1.45 6.47 -18.08
N MET A 359 -1.28 7.32 -19.10
CA MET A 359 -1.12 8.77 -18.89
C MET A 359 -2.45 9.52 -18.75
N MET A 360 -3.59 8.88 -19.07
CA MET A 360 -4.94 9.43 -18.85
C MET A 360 -5.13 10.85 -19.44
N LYS A 361 -4.60 11.08 -20.65
CA LYS A 361 -4.65 12.37 -21.33
C LYS A 361 -5.94 12.50 -22.15
N GLU A 362 -7.05 12.85 -21.50
CA GLU A 362 -8.40 12.95 -22.11
C GLU A 362 -8.47 13.79 -23.39
N ARG A 363 -7.65 14.85 -23.50
CA ARG A 363 -7.64 15.74 -24.67
C ARG A 363 -6.97 15.14 -25.91
N TYR A 364 -6.30 13.99 -25.78
CA TYR A 364 -5.48 13.39 -26.82
C TYR A 364 -5.93 11.97 -27.13
N LYS A 365 -5.56 11.46 -28.32
CA LYS A 365 -5.78 10.05 -28.64
C LYS A 365 -4.89 9.18 -27.75
N SER A 366 -5.39 8.00 -27.37
CA SER A 366 -4.64 7.03 -26.57
C SER A 366 -4.30 5.75 -27.34
N TYR A 367 -3.24 5.06 -26.91
CA TYR A 367 -2.94 3.69 -27.33
C TYR A 367 -2.67 2.81 -26.12
N LEU A 368 -2.96 1.51 -26.23
CA LEU A 368 -2.67 0.54 -25.17
C LEU A 368 -1.15 0.28 -25.14
N SER A 369 -0.49 0.70 -24.06
CA SER A 369 0.93 0.38 -23.87
C SER A 369 1.08 -1.11 -23.55
N GLU A 370 1.93 -1.81 -24.29
CA GLU A 370 2.30 -3.21 -24.03
C GLU A 370 3.33 -3.35 -22.90
N LYS A 371 3.99 -2.25 -22.51
CA LYS A 371 5.06 -2.25 -21.51
C LYS A 371 4.51 -2.31 -20.09
N ILE A 372 5.40 -2.62 -19.16
CA ILE A 372 5.08 -2.83 -17.74
C ILE A 372 4.25 -1.70 -17.10
N ILE A 373 4.49 -0.43 -17.43
CA ILE A 373 3.72 0.68 -16.83
C ILE A 373 2.25 0.63 -17.27
N GLY A 374 1.98 0.29 -18.54
CA GLY A 374 0.62 0.06 -19.04
C GLY A 374 -0.05 -1.12 -18.35
N GLN A 375 0.67 -2.22 -18.15
CA GLN A 375 0.17 -3.40 -17.45
C GLN A 375 -0.18 -3.09 -15.98
N LEU A 376 0.71 -2.40 -15.26
CA LEU A 376 0.49 -1.96 -13.87
C LEU A 376 -0.72 -1.05 -13.76
N TYR A 377 -0.87 -0.09 -14.68
CA TYR A 377 -2.02 0.80 -14.76
C TYR A 377 -3.33 0.03 -14.94
N ARG A 378 -3.40 -0.92 -15.87
CA ARG A 378 -4.61 -1.72 -16.11
C ARG A 378 -4.93 -2.63 -14.92
N SER A 379 -3.92 -3.21 -14.26
CA SER A 379 -4.10 -3.95 -13.00
C SER A 379 -4.67 -3.07 -11.89
N ALA A 380 -4.07 -1.89 -11.66
CA ALA A 380 -4.57 -0.94 -10.67
C ALA A 380 -5.99 -0.45 -11.00
N ARG A 381 -6.32 -0.28 -12.29
CA ARG A 381 -7.67 0.06 -12.75
C ARG A 381 -8.70 -1.04 -12.44
N ARG A 382 -8.34 -2.33 -12.51
CA ARG A 382 -9.23 -3.42 -12.07
C ARG A 382 -9.45 -3.40 -10.55
N ALA A 383 -8.41 -3.10 -9.79
CA ALA A 383 -8.48 -3.00 -8.33
C ALA A 383 -9.31 -1.80 -7.85
N ILE A 384 -9.14 -0.62 -8.46
CA ILE A 384 -9.77 0.62 -7.99
C ILE A 384 -11.29 0.60 -8.09
N ILE A 385 -11.87 -0.11 -9.07
CA ILE A 385 -13.33 -0.23 -9.24
C ILE A 385 -13.99 -0.76 -7.96
N ARG A 386 -13.39 -1.78 -7.34
CA ARG A 386 -13.91 -2.37 -6.09
C ARG A 386 -13.72 -1.44 -4.90
N TRP A 387 -12.61 -0.71 -4.82
CA TRP A 387 -12.41 0.34 -3.80
C TRP A 387 -13.41 1.50 -3.96
N HIS A 388 -13.73 1.89 -5.21
CA HIS A 388 -14.79 2.86 -5.49
C HIS A 388 -16.15 2.34 -5.04
N LYS A 389 -16.47 1.06 -5.28
CA LYS A 389 -17.69 0.44 -4.78
C LYS A 389 -17.73 0.49 -3.25
N ALA A 390 -16.65 0.09 -2.56
CA ALA A 390 -16.56 0.16 -1.09
C ALA A 390 -16.80 1.57 -0.54
N ALA A 391 -16.14 2.57 -1.13
CA ALA A 391 -16.30 3.97 -0.75
C ALA A 391 -17.73 4.46 -1.01
N ARG A 392 -18.38 4.03 -2.11
CA ARG A 392 -19.75 4.43 -2.44
C ARG A 392 -20.82 3.70 -1.62
N THR A 393 -20.65 2.41 -1.30
CA THR A 393 -21.70 1.60 -0.64
C THR A 393 -21.70 1.75 0.88
N HIS A 394 -20.54 2.02 1.48
CA HIS A 394 -20.44 2.20 2.93
C HIS A 394 -21.29 3.39 3.39
N CYS A 395 -22.20 3.16 4.35
CA CYS A 395 -23.26 4.10 4.73
C CYS A 395 -22.74 5.48 5.14
N SER A 396 -21.50 5.57 5.62
CA SER A 396 -20.85 6.82 6.03
C SER A 396 -19.90 7.41 4.99
N LEU A 397 -19.58 6.72 3.87
CA LEU A 397 -18.63 7.19 2.83
C LEU A 397 -19.28 7.60 1.52
N ARG A 398 -20.61 7.45 1.39
CA ARG A 398 -21.44 7.82 0.21
C ARG A 398 -21.22 9.24 -0.35
N HIS A 399 -20.61 10.13 0.42
CA HIS A 399 -20.39 11.53 0.08
C HIS A 399 -18.98 11.86 -0.40
N LEU A 400 -18.02 10.91 -0.28
CA LEU A 400 -16.80 10.94 -1.05
C LEU A 400 -17.26 11.03 -2.51
N LYS A 401 -17.12 12.22 -3.09
CA LYS A 401 -17.09 12.36 -4.54
C LYS A 401 -15.83 11.59 -4.97
N ALA A 402 -15.92 10.25 -5.02
CA ALA A 402 -15.20 9.51 -6.03
C ALA A 402 -15.45 10.34 -7.28
N ALA A 403 -14.37 10.86 -7.87
CA ALA A 403 -14.44 11.67 -9.05
C ALA A 403 -15.54 11.08 -9.93
N GLN A 404 -16.43 11.92 -10.46
CA GLN A 404 -17.22 11.55 -11.62
C GLN A 404 -16.23 11.26 -12.75
N ILE A 405 -15.47 10.17 -12.64
CA ILE A 405 -15.18 9.31 -13.74
C ILE A 405 -16.57 8.77 -13.97
N GLU A 406 -17.26 9.37 -14.93
CA GLU A 406 -18.42 8.75 -15.54
C GLU A 406 -18.08 7.27 -15.65
N ASP A 407 -19.01 6.40 -15.26
CA ASP A 407 -18.97 5.03 -15.74
C ASP A 407 -19.08 5.16 -17.27
N GLU A 408 -17.97 5.49 -17.95
CA GLU A 408 -17.71 5.09 -19.31
C GLU A 408 -17.64 3.56 -19.20
N LEU A 409 -18.83 2.97 -19.23
CA LEU A 409 -19.15 1.91 -20.16
C LEU A 409 -18.51 2.31 -21.51
N VAL A 410 -17.19 2.11 -21.61
CA VAL A 410 -16.55 1.98 -22.90
C VAL A 410 -17.09 0.65 -23.37
N ASP A 411 -18.13 0.73 -24.20
CA ASP A 411 -18.64 -0.37 -24.99
C ASP A 411 -17.50 -1.30 -25.38
N ASP A 412 -17.73 -2.57 -25.09
CA ASP A 412 -17.02 -3.68 -25.70
C ASP A 412 -17.03 -3.47 -27.23
N ASP A 413 -15.86 -3.61 -27.85
CA ASP A 413 -15.67 -3.67 -29.30
C ASP A 413 -16.33 -2.56 -30.15
N THR A 414 -15.54 -1.55 -30.56
CA THR A 414 -15.43 -1.09 -31.97
C THR A 414 -14.57 0.17 -32.11
N LEU A 415 -13.35 -0.01 -32.62
CA LEU A 415 -12.58 1.04 -33.28
C LEU A 415 -12.78 0.89 -34.79
N GLU A 416 -13.79 1.54 -35.36
CA GLU A 416 -13.82 1.84 -36.80
C GLU A 416 -13.92 3.35 -37.06
N THR A 417 -13.22 3.75 -38.12
CA THR A 417 -12.86 5.10 -38.56
C THR A 417 -14.01 6.06 -38.89
N PRO A 418 -13.79 7.39 -38.87
CA PRO A 418 -14.85 8.38 -39.02
C PRO A 418 -15.26 8.57 -40.49
N GLN A 419 -16.54 8.33 -40.79
CA GLN A 419 -17.20 8.94 -41.95
C GLN A 419 -18.43 9.74 -41.51
N THR A 420 -18.41 10.97 -42.00
CA THR A 420 -19.45 11.99 -42.06
C THR A 420 -20.88 11.47 -42.24
N ASN A 421 -21.82 11.94 -41.41
CA ASN A 421 -22.96 12.77 -41.85
C ASN A 421 -23.88 13.11 -40.66
N LEU A 422 -24.12 14.40 -40.48
CA LEU A 422 -25.22 14.90 -39.65
C LEU A 422 -26.56 14.49 -40.26
N SER A 423 -27.41 13.84 -39.46
CA SER A 423 -28.85 14.15 -39.47
C SER A 423 -29.51 13.69 -38.19
N ASN A 424 -30.33 14.59 -37.64
CA ASN A 424 -31.16 14.40 -36.47
C ASN A 424 -32.09 13.19 -36.61
N SER A 425 -32.02 12.25 -35.68
CA SER A 425 -33.20 11.48 -35.29
C SER A 425 -33.25 11.30 -33.77
N SER A 426 -34.41 11.61 -33.24
CA SER A 426 -34.83 11.59 -31.85
C SER A 426 -34.68 10.19 -31.23
N ARG A 427 -33.61 9.98 -30.44
CA ARG A 427 -33.53 8.82 -29.53
C ARG A 427 -34.31 9.12 -28.26
N LYS A 428 -35.43 8.41 -28.11
CA LYS A 428 -36.19 8.27 -26.87
C LYS A 428 -35.25 7.77 -25.75
N PRO A 429 -35.37 8.29 -24.50
CA PRO A 429 -34.62 7.74 -23.38
C PRO A 429 -35.08 6.31 -23.10
N TRP A 430 -34.12 5.37 -23.02
CA TRP A 430 -34.39 4.01 -22.62
C TRP A 430 -34.83 3.97 -21.14
N PRO A 431 -35.81 3.13 -20.80
CA PRO A 431 -36.42 3.13 -19.48
C PRO A 431 -35.47 2.46 -18.50
N TRP A 432 -35.13 3.18 -17.43
CA TRP A 432 -34.63 2.59 -16.20
C TRP A 432 -35.60 1.47 -15.78
N GLN A 433 -35.23 0.21 -16.01
CA GLN A 433 -35.80 -0.86 -15.19
C GLN A 433 -35.23 -0.64 -13.80
N SER A 434 -36.08 0.00 -12.99
CA SER A 434 -36.01 -0.04 -11.54
C SER A 434 -35.72 -1.48 -11.12
N TYR A 435 -34.51 -1.72 -10.62
CA TYR A 435 -34.34 -2.81 -9.67
C TYR A 435 -35.38 -2.61 -8.58
N ASP A 436 -36.21 -3.63 -8.38
CA ASP A 436 -37.26 -3.66 -7.39
C ASP A 436 -36.68 -3.32 -6.01
N ASN A 437 -37.04 -2.14 -5.52
CA ASN A 437 -36.84 -1.63 -4.16
C ASN A 437 -37.76 -2.34 -3.13
N THR A 438 -38.03 -3.63 -3.31
CA THR A 438 -38.92 -4.40 -2.40
C THR A 438 -38.16 -5.27 -1.39
N GLY A 439 -36.82 -5.29 -1.46
CA GLY A 439 -35.98 -5.71 -0.34
C GLY A 439 -35.89 -4.58 0.68
N ASN A 440 -36.61 -4.71 1.79
CA ASN A 440 -36.58 -3.80 2.94
C ASN A 440 -35.21 -3.87 3.63
N HIS A 441 -34.12 -3.45 2.98
CA HIS A 441 -32.80 -3.35 3.57
C HIS A 441 -32.80 -2.12 4.49
N GLN A 442 -33.15 -2.32 5.76
CA GLN A 442 -32.88 -1.34 6.80
C GLN A 442 -31.38 -1.02 6.80
N GLU A 443 -31.02 0.23 6.47
CA GLU A 443 -29.63 0.68 6.52
C GLU A 443 -29.07 0.46 7.94
N PRO A 444 -27.85 -0.08 8.10
CA PRO A 444 -27.29 -0.35 9.42
C PRO A 444 -27.16 0.97 10.19
N SER A 445 -27.88 1.07 11.29
CA SER A 445 -27.78 2.19 12.22
C SER A 445 -26.46 2.09 13.00
N LEU A 446 -25.85 3.23 13.32
CA LEU A 446 -24.65 3.26 14.18
C LEU A 446 -25.03 2.70 15.56
N THR A 447 -24.56 1.51 15.89
CA THR A 447 -24.73 0.88 17.20
C THR A 447 -23.59 1.28 18.12
N LEU A 448 -23.93 1.71 19.33
CA LEU A 448 -22.96 1.97 20.38
C LEU A 448 -22.37 0.64 20.88
N ASP A 449 -21.05 0.62 21.07
CA ASP A 449 -20.38 -0.52 21.70
C ASP A 449 -20.71 -0.56 23.21
N PRO A 450 -21.38 -1.62 23.70
CA PRO A 450 -21.74 -1.73 25.11
C PRO A 450 -20.51 -1.82 26.03
N ASP A 451 -19.39 -2.35 25.53
CA ASP A 451 -18.15 -2.51 26.31
C ASP A 451 -17.39 -1.18 26.46
N LEU A 452 -17.80 -0.12 25.73
CA LEU A 452 -17.26 1.23 25.88
C LEU A 452 -18.09 2.12 26.83
N ASN A 453 -19.09 1.56 27.49
CA ASN A 453 -19.88 2.26 28.49
C ASN A 453 -19.16 2.30 29.85
N HIS A 454 -19.35 3.36 30.63
CA HIS A 454 -18.85 3.45 32.00
C HIS A 454 -19.97 3.91 32.94
N PRO A 455 -20.13 3.35 34.16
CA PRO A 455 -21.21 3.73 35.09
C PRO A 455 -21.29 5.23 35.37
N PHE A 456 -20.14 5.88 35.52
CA PHE A 456 -20.03 7.31 35.79
C PHE A 456 -19.99 8.20 34.53
N SER A 457 -20.11 7.65 33.32
CA SER A 457 -20.07 8.45 32.08
C SER A 457 -21.23 9.45 31.97
N LYS A 458 -22.41 9.11 32.53
CA LYS A 458 -23.60 9.98 32.51
C LYS A 458 -23.35 11.32 33.23
N SER A 459 -22.62 11.31 34.35
CA SER A 459 -22.30 12.55 35.08
C SER A 459 -21.31 13.43 34.31
N GLN A 460 -20.46 12.84 33.46
CA GLN A 460 -19.48 13.56 32.64
C GLN A 460 -20.06 14.07 31.31
N THR A 461 -21.30 13.70 30.95
CA THR A 461 -21.92 14.03 29.66
C THR A 461 -22.01 15.55 29.36
N PRO A 462 -22.39 16.44 30.31
CA PRO A 462 -22.42 17.87 30.04
C PRO A 462 -21.04 18.45 29.68
N TRP A 463 -20.00 17.99 30.36
CA TRP A 463 -18.62 18.37 30.09
C TRP A 463 -18.18 17.87 28.71
N ALA A 464 -18.44 16.60 28.39
CA ALA A 464 -18.10 16.00 27.10
C ALA A 464 -18.80 16.71 25.92
N LYS A 465 -20.06 17.14 26.09
CA LYS A 465 -20.79 17.94 25.09
C LYS A 465 -20.11 19.28 24.78
N LYS A 466 -19.63 19.99 25.81
CA LYS A 466 -18.93 21.26 25.63
C LYS A 466 -17.62 21.06 24.85
N LEU A 467 -16.82 20.07 25.24
CA LEU A 467 -15.57 19.76 24.57
C LEU A 467 -15.80 19.29 23.13
N PHE A 468 -16.81 18.45 22.90
CA PHE A 468 -17.18 18.00 21.56
C PHE A 468 -17.62 19.15 20.65
N SER A 469 -18.41 20.12 21.15
CA SER A 469 -18.82 21.27 20.34
C SER A 469 -17.63 22.09 19.87
N MET A 470 -16.69 22.38 20.78
CA MET A 470 -15.46 23.12 20.46
C MET A 470 -14.62 22.36 19.42
N TYR A 471 -14.44 21.05 19.60
CA TYR A 471 -13.71 20.23 18.63
C TYR A 471 -14.40 20.23 17.26
N ARG A 472 -15.70 19.98 17.23
CA ARG A 472 -16.54 19.89 16.03
C ARG A 472 -16.57 21.18 15.22
N GLU A 473 -16.63 22.33 15.87
CA GLU A 473 -16.61 23.64 15.19
C GLU A 473 -15.24 23.92 14.58
N ASN A 474 -14.16 23.75 15.33
CA ASN A 474 -12.80 23.96 14.83
C ASN A 474 -12.43 22.99 13.70
N LEU A 475 -12.79 21.72 13.83
CA LEU A 475 -12.55 20.72 12.78
C LEU A 475 -13.28 21.12 11.48
N ARG A 476 -14.54 21.57 11.56
CA ARG A 476 -15.26 22.07 10.37
C ARG A 476 -14.64 23.31 9.77
N ASN A 477 -14.10 24.21 10.59
CA ASN A 477 -13.40 25.39 10.10
C ASN A 477 -12.17 24.97 9.28
N ILE A 478 -11.37 24.03 9.78
CA ILE A 478 -10.22 23.48 9.04
C ILE A 478 -10.68 22.85 7.73
N ILE A 479 -11.66 21.94 7.77
CA ILE A 479 -12.21 21.28 6.57
C ILE A 479 -12.66 22.31 5.53
N SER A 480 -13.39 23.35 5.96
CA SER A 480 -13.91 24.38 5.06
C SER A 480 -12.83 25.30 4.50
N VAL A 481 -11.87 25.72 5.31
CA VAL A 481 -10.81 26.66 4.91
C VAL A 481 -9.86 26.01 3.90
N PHE A 482 -9.50 24.74 4.11
CA PHE A 482 -8.59 24.00 3.25
C PHE A 482 -9.29 23.14 2.19
N ASN A 483 -10.62 23.25 2.08
CA ASN A 483 -11.45 22.61 1.05
C ASN A 483 -11.38 21.06 1.02
N TYR A 484 -11.37 20.44 2.20
CA TYR A 484 -11.54 18.99 2.34
C TYR A 484 -13.01 18.58 2.26
N GLN A 485 -13.29 17.35 1.84
CA GLN A 485 -14.68 16.87 1.74
C GLN A 485 -15.32 16.61 3.10
N ASP A 486 -14.55 16.04 4.03
CA ASP A 486 -14.99 15.57 5.34
C ASP A 486 -13.78 15.35 6.29
N GLU A 487 -14.02 14.83 7.49
CA GLU A 487 -12.94 14.56 8.45
C GLU A 487 -11.97 13.47 7.96
N ILE A 488 -12.46 12.44 7.26
CA ILE A 488 -11.68 11.29 6.80
C ILE A 488 -10.70 11.75 5.71
N ASP A 489 -11.17 12.54 4.76
CA ASP A 489 -10.37 13.15 3.70
C ASP A 489 -9.25 14.03 4.29
N LEU A 490 -9.56 14.84 5.31
CA LEU A 490 -8.58 15.63 6.04
C LEU A 490 -7.52 14.75 6.73
N PHE A 491 -7.94 13.75 7.51
CA PHE A 491 -7.02 12.85 8.22
C PHE A 491 -6.12 12.02 7.27
N CYS A 492 -6.61 11.66 6.09
CA CYS A 492 -5.85 10.84 5.13
C CYS A 492 -4.89 11.67 4.25
N ARG A 493 -5.19 12.95 4.01
CA ARG A 493 -4.39 13.82 3.12
C ARG A 493 -3.41 14.73 3.86
N CYS A 494 -3.64 15.00 5.13
CA CYS A 494 -2.62 15.59 5.99
C CYS A 494 -1.54 14.54 6.23
N GLU A 495 -0.55 14.48 5.33
CA GLU A 495 0.57 13.55 5.44
C GLU A 495 1.21 13.66 6.83
N ALA A 496 1.66 12.52 7.37
CA ALA A 496 2.46 12.52 8.59
C ALA A 496 3.62 13.51 8.39
N LEU A 497 3.75 14.46 9.32
CA LEU A 497 4.73 15.55 9.26
C LEU A 497 6.20 15.08 9.12
N ASP A 498 6.47 13.79 9.22
CA ASP A 498 7.79 13.20 8.99
C ASP A 498 8.33 13.40 7.55
N GLN A 499 7.50 13.88 6.61
CA GLN A 499 7.90 14.23 5.23
C GLN A 499 8.00 15.74 4.95
N LEU A 500 7.88 16.60 5.96
CA LEU A 500 7.90 18.08 5.88
C LEU A 500 9.10 18.74 5.18
N ALA A 501 10.13 18.01 4.78
CA ALA A 501 11.42 18.56 4.38
C ALA A 501 11.57 18.82 2.87
N SER A 502 10.49 18.93 2.09
CA SER A 502 10.56 19.20 0.65
C SER A 502 10.11 20.62 0.26
N GLY A 503 10.46 21.66 1.02
CA GLY A 503 10.55 23.08 0.61
C GLY A 503 9.34 23.78 -0.04
N LYS A 504 8.27 23.07 -0.38
CA LYS A 504 7.02 23.57 -0.95
C LYS A 504 5.99 23.58 0.17
N GLN A 505 5.49 24.76 0.52
CA GLN A 505 4.32 24.91 1.38
C GLN A 505 3.10 24.35 0.63
N ASP A 506 2.93 23.04 0.68
CA ASP A 506 1.70 22.38 0.24
C ASP A 506 0.56 22.79 1.20
N LEU A 507 -0.60 23.13 0.66
CA LEU A 507 -1.82 23.39 1.45
C LEU A 507 -2.10 22.25 2.43
N ASN A 508 -1.77 21.01 2.05
CA ASN A 508 -1.92 19.83 2.91
C ASN A 508 -1.05 19.88 4.17
N ILE A 509 0.16 20.44 4.07
CA ILE A 509 1.08 20.61 5.20
C ILE A 509 0.50 21.60 6.21
N SER A 510 0.03 22.76 5.72
CA SER A 510 -0.59 23.78 6.56
C SER A 510 -1.84 23.27 7.27
N ALA A 511 -2.70 22.54 6.56
CA ALA A 511 -3.85 21.87 7.15
C ALA A 511 -3.45 20.85 8.22
N GLY A 512 -2.38 20.08 7.97
CA GLY A 512 -1.85 19.10 8.92
C GLY A 512 -1.37 19.74 10.23
N LEU A 513 -0.69 20.88 10.14
CA LEU A 513 -0.27 21.65 11.32
C LEU A 513 -1.47 22.17 12.13
N GLU A 514 -2.49 22.70 11.48
CA GLU A 514 -3.73 23.15 12.16
C GLU A 514 -4.49 21.98 12.80
N LEU A 515 -4.57 20.84 12.11
CA LEU A 515 -5.18 19.62 12.65
C LEU A 515 -4.44 19.15 13.91
N GLN A 516 -3.10 19.14 13.89
CA GLN A 516 -2.31 18.79 15.07
C GLN A 516 -2.50 19.78 16.23
N ARG A 517 -2.57 21.08 15.96
CA ARG A 517 -2.87 22.10 16.97
C ARG A 517 -4.24 21.88 17.59
N LEU A 518 -5.26 21.56 16.80
CA LEU A 518 -6.59 21.23 17.29
C LEU A 518 -6.54 20.00 18.21
N ILE A 519 -5.94 18.90 17.74
CA ILE A 519 -5.82 17.65 18.52
C ILE A 519 -5.08 17.89 19.83
N GLY A 520 -3.93 18.58 19.79
CA GLY A 520 -3.14 18.92 20.97
C GLY A 520 -3.89 19.81 21.95
N THR A 521 -4.68 20.77 21.45
CA THR A 521 -5.54 21.62 22.28
C THR A 521 -6.67 20.83 22.93
N THR A 522 -7.35 19.97 22.18
CA THR A 522 -8.43 19.13 22.71
C THR A 522 -7.92 18.14 23.76
N ARG A 523 -6.76 17.50 23.54
CA ARG A 523 -6.10 16.64 24.52
C ARG A 523 -5.72 17.41 25.80
N ARG A 524 -5.13 18.60 25.67
CA ARG A 524 -4.82 19.45 26.83
C ARG A 524 -6.07 19.79 27.64
N HIS A 525 -7.20 20.12 27.01
CA HIS A 525 -8.45 20.38 27.74
C HIS A 525 -8.99 19.14 28.49
N PHE A 526 -8.81 17.94 27.92
CA PHE A 526 -9.18 16.70 28.59
C PHE A 526 -8.32 16.44 29.83
N TYR A 527 -7.00 16.57 29.68
CA TYR A 527 -6.03 16.22 30.73
C TYR A 527 -5.76 17.35 31.74
N HIS A 528 -6.14 18.59 31.43
CA HIS A 528 -5.81 19.80 32.21
C HIS A 528 -5.95 19.64 33.72
N ILE A 529 -7.11 19.18 34.20
CA ILE A 529 -7.36 19.04 35.65
C ILE A 529 -6.41 18.01 36.28
N PHE A 530 -6.08 16.93 35.57
CA PHE A 530 -5.20 15.88 36.08
C PHE A 530 -3.73 16.32 36.06
N ASP A 531 -3.31 17.00 35.00
CA ASP A 531 -1.94 17.52 34.88
C ASP A 531 -1.68 18.60 35.95
N GLN A 532 -2.63 19.51 36.15
CA GLN A 532 -2.51 20.58 37.14
C GLN A 532 -2.49 20.05 38.58
N LEU A 533 -3.20 18.97 38.89
CA LEU A 533 -3.15 18.34 40.22
C LEU A 533 -1.77 17.79 40.59
N SER A 534 -0.96 17.42 39.60
CA SER A 534 0.42 16.96 39.81
C SER A 534 1.41 18.11 40.07
N ILE A 535 1.03 19.35 39.72
CA ILE A 535 1.90 20.54 39.77
C ILE A 535 1.51 21.46 40.94
N ASP A 536 0.21 21.65 41.20
CA ASP A 536 -0.29 22.57 42.23
C ASP A 536 -1.05 21.81 43.34
N SER A 537 -0.44 21.76 44.52
CA SER A 537 -0.99 21.13 45.71
C SER A 537 -2.22 21.85 46.29
N ASN A 538 -2.57 23.04 45.81
CA ASN A 538 -3.73 23.79 46.29
C ASN A 538 -5.01 23.49 45.50
N LEU A 539 -4.91 22.86 44.33
CA LEU A 539 -6.07 22.45 43.54
C LEU A 539 -6.81 21.28 44.20
N LYS A 540 -8.14 21.42 44.31
CA LYS A 540 -8.99 20.34 44.82
C LYS A 540 -9.07 19.21 43.80
N PRO A 541 -8.79 17.96 44.18
CA PRO A 541 -8.94 16.81 43.28
C PRO A 541 -10.40 16.64 42.84
N PRO A 542 -10.65 15.99 41.69
CA PRO A 542 -12.00 15.75 41.17
C PRO A 542 -12.80 14.71 41.96
N HIS A 543 -12.16 14.11 42.97
CA HIS A 543 -12.73 13.23 43.99
C HIS A 543 -12.14 13.63 45.37
N ASP A 544 -12.47 12.90 46.44
CA ASP A 544 -12.11 13.26 47.83
C ASP A 544 -10.61 13.53 48.07
N ASN A 545 -10.31 14.20 49.20
CA ASN A 545 -8.97 14.65 49.62
C ASN A 545 -7.91 13.55 49.81
N SER A 546 -8.26 12.26 49.63
CA SER A 546 -7.35 11.10 49.68
C SER A 546 -6.58 10.86 48.37
N CYS A 547 -6.73 11.74 47.36
CA CYS A 547 -6.03 11.66 46.09
C CYS A 547 -4.50 11.68 46.26
N THR A 548 -3.81 10.68 45.69
CA THR A 548 -2.34 10.63 45.68
C THR A 548 -1.71 11.62 44.69
N ARG A 549 -2.53 12.35 43.93
CA ARG A 549 -2.15 13.45 43.00
C ARG A 549 -1.05 13.10 42.00
N ASN A 550 -0.88 11.81 41.73
CA ASN A 550 0.10 11.26 40.82
C ASN A 550 -0.56 10.23 39.89
N SER A 551 0.19 9.72 38.93
CA SER A 551 -0.28 8.76 37.92
C SER A 551 -0.78 7.43 38.50
N SER A 552 -0.53 7.14 39.78
CA SER A 552 -1.00 5.92 40.45
C SER A 552 -2.35 6.06 41.15
N CYS A 553 -3.02 7.23 41.08
CA CYS A 553 -4.34 7.41 41.69
C CYS A 553 -5.42 6.67 40.89
N THR A 554 -5.98 5.60 41.48
CA THR A 554 -7.01 4.76 40.84
C THR A 554 -8.29 5.53 40.54
N GLU A 555 -8.75 6.37 41.46
CA GLU A 555 -10.01 7.13 41.30
C GLU A 555 -9.88 8.21 40.20
N CYS A 556 -8.71 8.86 40.07
CA CYS A 556 -8.45 9.75 38.93
C CYS A 556 -8.49 8.99 37.60
N GLU A 557 -7.98 7.76 37.58
CA GLU A 557 -8.00 6.91 36.39
C GLU A 557 -9.44 6.51 36.02
N GLU A 558 -10.27 6.13 36.99
CA GLU A 558 -11.70 5.88 36.77
C GLU A 558 -12.44 7.09 36.20
N ILE A 559 -12.11 8.31 36.66
CA ILE A 559 -12.70 9.54 36.11
C ILE A 559 -12.24 9.78 34.66
N LYS A 560 -10.98 9.50 34.31
CA LYS A 560 -10.51 9.59 32.92
C LYS A 560 -11.25 8.60 32.02
N LEU A 561 -11.42 7.35 32.45
CA LEU A 561 -12.20 6.34 31.73
C LEU A 561 -13.66 6.77 31.57
N ALA A 562 -14.29 7.28 32.63
CA ALA A 562 -15.65 7.81 32.59
C ALA A 562 -15.81 8.96 31.60
N ARG A 563 -14.83 9.89 31.54
CA ARG A 563 -14.81 10.99 30.58
C ARG A 563 -14.61 10.52 29.14
N ALA A 564 -13.70 9.58 28.90
CA ALA A 564 -13.48 9.00 27.58
C ALA A 564 -14.76 8.29 27.06
N ALA A 565 -15.40 7.48 27.92
CA ALA A 565 -16.70 6.85 27.62
C ALA A 565 -17.80 7.88 27.33
N ALA A 566 -17.86 8.97 28.09
CA ALA A 566 -18.81 10.05 27.84
C ALA A 566 -18.56 10.76 26.49
N CYS A 567 -17.28 10.98 26.11
CA CYS A 567 -16.92 11.51 24.80
C CYS A 567 -17.40 10.59 23.66
N TYR A 568 -17.20 9.28 23.79
CA TYR A 568 -17.71 8.27 22.85
C TYR A 568 -19.23 8.35 22.73
N TYR A 569 -19.94 8.25 23.85
CA TYR A 569 -21.40 8.25 23.86
C TYR A 569 -21.99 9.54 23.28
N VAL A 570 -21.47 10.72 23.66
CA VAL A 570 -21.95 12.01 23.13
C VAL A 570 -21.78 12.09 21.61
N CYS A 571 -20.60 11.74 21.12
CA CYS A 571 -20.27 11.80 19.70
C CYS A 571 -21.12 10.81 18.88
N TYR A 572 -21.13 9.53 19.26
CA TYR A 572 -21.80 8.47 18.49
C TYR A 572 -23.32 8.53 18.62
N SER A 573 -23.87 8.90 19.77
CA SER A 573 -25.33 9.09 19.91
C SER A 573 -25.84 10.29 19.10
N GLN A 574 -25.03 11.34 18.93
CA GLN A 574 -25.35 12.46 18.05
C GLN A 574 -25.24 12.05 16.58
N ALA A 575 -24.21 11.32 16.20
CA ALA A 575 -24.03 10.82 14.83
C ALA A 575 -25.13 9.82 14.43
N ALA A 576 -25.56 8.95 15.33
CA ALA A 576 -26.64 7.98 15.11
C ALA A 576 -27.99 8.64 14.82
N LYS A 577 -28.22 9.87 15.32
CA LYS A 577 -29.45 10.66 15.05
C LYS A 577 -29.43 11.38 13.71
N GLN A 578 -28.26 11.50 13.08
CA GLN A 578 -28.11 12.17 11.79
C GLN A 578 -28.38 11.17 10.65
N SER A 579 -28.77 11.64 9.48
CA SER A 579 -28.85 10.78 8.29
C SER A 579 -27.49 10.15 8.00
N THR A 580 -27.47 8.90 7.50
CA THR A 580 -26.27 8.21 6.97
C THR A 580 -25.56 9.04 5.90
N LYS A 581 -26.32 9.83 5.14
CA LYS A 581 -25.83 10.73 4.08
C LYS A 581 -25.35 12.10 4.59
N ALA A 582 -25.39 12.36 5.90
CA ALA A 582 -25.00 13.66 6.43
C ALA A 582 -23.47 13.82 6.42
N ARG A 583 -22.97 14.72 5.55
CA ARG A 583 -21.57 15.22 5.54
C ARG A 583 -21.10 15.86 6.85
N SER A 584 -21.97 15.95 7.86
CA SER A 584 -21.72 16.58 9.15
C SER A 584 -21.46 15.60 10.30
N ARG A 585 -21.50 14.29 10.04
CA ARG A 585 -21.11 13.27 11.02
C ARG A 585 -19.62 13.41 11.31
N ILE A 586 -19.29 13.53 12.60
CA ILE A 586 -17.91 13.58 13.11
C ILE A 586 -17.80 12.44 14.11
N LEU A 587 -16.90 11.51 13.86
CA LEU A 587 -16.65 10.31 14.63
C LEU A 587 -15.23 10.26 15.21
N SER A 588 -14.30 11.11 14.74
CA SER A 588 -12.90 11.15 15.20
C SER A 588 -12.72 11.52 16.68
N PHE A 589 -13.64 12.31 17.25
CA PHE A 589 -13.47 12.93 18.57
C PHE A 589 -13.13 11.97 19.73
N PRO A 590 -13.84 10.85 19.93
CA PRO A 590 -13.57 9.94 21.04
C PRO A 590 -12.20 9.26 20.91
N TRP A 591 -11.75 9.05 19.67
CA TRP A 591 -10.51 8.35 19.36
C TRP A 591 -9.26 9.16 19.67
N LEU A 592 -9.39 10.47 19.90
CA LEU A 592 -8.34 11.28 20.50
C LEU A 592 -7.92 10.77 21.90
N PHE A 593 -8.83 10.04 22.56
CA PHE A 593 -8.69 9.37 23.86
C PHE A 593 -8.76 7.84 23.73
N GLY A 594 -8.49 7.32 22.53
CA GLY A 594 -8.70 5.90 22.20
C GLY A 594 -7.92 4.93 23.07
N THR A 595 -6.77 5.32 23.63
CA THR A 595 -6.01 4.51 24.61
C THR A 595 -6.84 4.19 25.85
N LEU A 596 -7.59 5.18 26.38
CA LEU A 596 -8.47 4.99 27.54
C LEU A 596 -9.69 4.13 27.18
N LEU A 597 -10.25 4.30 25.97
CA LEU A 597 -11.35 3.47 25.49
C LEU A 597 -10.94 2.01 25.28
N SER A 598 -9.75 1.79 24.73
CA SER A 598 -9.13 0.46 24.57
C SER A 598 -8.94 -0.21 25.94
N GLU A 599 -8.43 0.52 26.94
CA GLU A 599 -8.29 0.04 28.31
C GLU A 599 -9.64 -0.30 28.95
N LEU A 600 -10.65 0.58 28.81
CA LEU A 600 -12.00 0.33 29.31
C LEU A 600 -12.60 -0.97 28.74
N LYS A 601 -12.50 -1.16 27.42
CA LYS A 601 -13.00 -2.35 26.75
C LYS A 601 -12.31 -3.62 27.24
N LYS A 602 -10.98 -3.60 27.39
CA LYS A 602 -10.21 -4.72 27.93
C LYS A 602 -10.67 -5.10 29.33
N ARG A 603 -10.92 -4.12 30.22
CA ARG A 603 -11.42 -4.40 31.58
C ARG A 603 -12.74 -5.14 31.56
N HIS A 604 -13.68 -4.73 30.71
CA HIS A 604 -14.97 -5.43 30.54
C HIS A 604 -14.83 -6.82 29.91
N GLN A 605 -13.89 -6.99 28.97
CA GLN A 605 -13.63 -8.30 28.35
C GLN A 605 -12.94 -9.28 29.31
N ILE A 606 -12.03 -8.82 30.17
CA ILE A 606 -11.39 -9.67 31.19
C ILE A 606 -12.42 -10.14 32.23
N SER A 607 -13.42 -9.31 32.58
CA SER A 607 -14.52 -9.74 33.45
C SER A 607 -15.49 -10.73 32.80
N ASN A 608 -15.53 -10.79 31.47
CA ASN A 608 -16.36 -11.70 30.68
C ASN A 608 -15.47 -12.82 30.08
N SER A 609 -15.11 -13.81 30.90
CA SER A 609 -14.32 -14.97 30.45
C SER A 609 -14.91 -15.60 29.18
N ASN A 610 -14.10 -15.67 28.11
CA ASN A 610 -14.33 -16.26 26.78
C ASN A 610 -14.75 -15.32 25.63
N ASN A 611 -13.92 -14.33 25.26
CA ASN A 611 -13.98 -13.77 23.91
C ASN A 611 -12.59 -13.60 23.30
N TYR A 612 -12.08 -14.67 22.71
CA TYR A 612 -10.94 -14.58 21.79
C TYR A 612 -11.44 -13.89 20.51
N ILE A 613 -11.09 -12.61 20.34
CA ILE A 613 -11.41 -11.86 19.11
C ILE A 613 -10.60 -12.53 17.98
N SER A 614 -11.26 -13.31 17.13
CA SER A 614 -10.58 -13.89 15.98
C SER A 614 -10.14 -12.80 15.01
N LYS A 615 -8.86 -12.86 14.62
CA LYS A 615 -8.19 -11.88 13.76
C LYS A 615 -8.59 -12.00 12.28
N HIS A 616 -9.31 -13.06 11.87
CA HIS A 616 -9.48 -13.45 10.45
C HIS A 616 -10.92 -13.86 10.05
N ILE A 617 -11.91 -13.45 10.83
CA ILE A 617 -13.29 -13.93 10.77
C ILE A 617 -13.97 -13.75 9.39
N VAL A 618 -13.70 -12.65 8.69
CA VAL A 618 -14.52 -12.23 7.54
C VAL A 618 -14.40 -13.21 6.35
N ILE A 619 -13.19 -13.63 5.99
CA ILE A 619 -12.97 -14.52 4.85
C ILE A 619 -13.47 -15.93 5.13
N GLY A 620 -13.21 -16.44 6.32
CA GLY A 620 -13.72 -17.72 6.76
C GLY A 620 -15.24 -17.81 6.70
N ARG A 621 -15.93 -16.80 7.26
CA ARG A 621 -17.39 -16.70 7.18
C ARG A 621 -17.90 -16.63 5.75
N ALA A 622 -17.22 -15.90 4.89
CA ALA A 622 -17.59 -15.83 3.48
C ALA A 622 -17.45 -17.20 2.81
N ILE A 623 -16.28 -17.84 2.91
CA ILE A 623 -16.05 -19.16 2.33
C ILE A 623 -17.05 -20.19 2.88
N ARG A 624 -17.36 -20.11 4.17
CA ARG A 624 -18.41 -20.91 4.82
C ARG A 624 -19.78 -20.69 4.18
N ASN A 625 -20.17 -19.45 3.86
CA ASN A 625 -21.43 -19.14 3.19
C ASN A 625 -21.45 -19.65 1.74
N VAL A 626 -20.35 -19.53 0.99
CA VAL A 626 -20.24 -20.17 -0.35
C VAL A 626 -20.43 -21.68 -0.22
N ALA A 627 -19.77 -22.30 0.75
CA ALA A 627 -19.90 -23.73 0.97
C ALA A 627 -21.35 -24.13 1.30
N LYS A 628 -22.09 -23.36 2.12
CA LYS A 628 -23.53 -23.57 2.34
C LYS A 628 -24.33 -23.51 1.05
N GLN A 629 -24.14 -22.47 0.24
CA GLN A 629 -24.84 -22.30 -1.05
C GLN A 629 -24.56 -23.46 -2.01
N LEU A 630 -23.30 -23.89 -2.14
CA LEU A 630 -22.94 -25.03 -2.99
C LEU A 630 -23.59 -26.35 -2.50
N ILE A 631 -23.75 -26.50 -1.18
CA ILE A 631 -24.41 -27.66 -0.57
C ILE A 631 -25.93 -27.62 -0.82
N GLU A 632 -26.57 -26.47 -0.60
CA GLU A 632 -28.01 -26.25 -0.80
C GLU A 632 -28.39 -26.46 -2.27
N ASN A 633 -27.58 -25.96 -3.20
CA ASN A 633 -27.77 -26.11 -4.64
C ASN A 633 -27.36 -27.50 -5.18
N LYS A 634 -26.83 -28.39 -4.33
CA LYS A 634 -26.27 -29.71 -4.71
C LYS A 634 -25.17 -29.61 -5.77
N GLU A 635 -24.40 -28.54 -5.74
CA GLU A 635 -23.29 -28.26 -6.66
C GLU A 635 -21.94 -28.71 -6.11
N LEU A 636 -21.83 -28.89 -4.79
CA LEU A 636 -20.61 -29.38 -4.14
C LEU A 636 -20.35 -30.85 -4.51
N LYS A 637 -19.29 -31.11 -5.28
CA LYS A 637 -18.97 -32.44 -5.82
C LYS A 637 -17.79 -33.10 -5.11
N LEU A 638 -17.02 -32.35 -4.30
CA LEU A 638 -15.80 -32.80 -3.63
C LEU A 638 -14.91 -33.61 -4.57
N LYS A 639 -14.66 -33.03 -5.75
CA LYS A 639 -13.77 -33.64 -6.74
C LYS A 639 -12.41 -33.82 -6.06
N ILE A 640 -12.03 -35.06 -5.81
CA ILE A 640 -10.69 -35.34 -5.32
C ILE A 640 -9.73 -35.09 -6.47
N PHE A 641 -8.76 -34.22 -6.22
CA PHE A 641 -7.72 -33.85 -7.16
C PHE A 641 -6.40 -34.47 -6.72
N TRP A 642 -5.72 -35.15 -7.64
CA TRP A 642 -4.40 -35.73 -7.38
C TRP A 642 -3.41 -35.34 -8.48
N PRO A 643 -2.15 -35.00 -8.13
CA PRO A 643 -1.09 -34.83 -9.11
C PRO A 643 -0.84 -36.14 -9.87
N ALA A 644 -0.91 -36.10 -11.19
CA ALA A 644 -0.67 -37.26 -12.05
C ALA A 644 0.29 -36.88 -13.18
N TYR A 645 0.98 -37.88 -13.74
CA TYR A 645 1.87 -37.70 -14.87
C TYR A 645 1.21 -38.16 -16.16
N SER A 646 1.39 -37.40 -17.24
CA SER A 646 1.01 -37.84 -18.58
C SER A 646 2.02 -38.86 -19.11
N ASP A 647 1.68 -39.56 -20.19
CA ASP A 647 2.59 -40.50 -20.86
C ASP A 647 3.91 -39.85 -21.32
N LYS A 648 3.94 -38.52 -21.43
CA LYS A 648 5.13 -37.71 -21.76
C LYS A 648 5.85 -37.15 -20.53
N GLY A 649 5.45 -37.53 -19.32
CA GLY A 649 6.06 -37.10 -18.05
C GLY A 649 5.62 -35.72 -17.55
N HIS A 650 4.62 -35.06 -18.15
CA HIS A 650 4.11 -33.79 -17.64
C HIS A 650 3.19 -33.99 -16.43
N LEU A 651 3.41 -33.22 -15.37
CA LEU A 651 2.60 -33.20 -14.15
C LEU A 651 1.30 -32.40 -14.36
N PHE A 652 0.15 -32.98 -14.03
CA PHE A 652 -1.16 -32.35 -14.16
C PHE A 652 -2.10 -32.74 -13.01
N LEU A 653 -3.15 -31.96 -12.78
CA LEU A 653 -4.13 -32.22 -11.73
C LEU A 653 -5.26 -33.11 -12.28
N ARG A 654 -5.35 -34.36 -11.84
CA ARG A 654 -6.41 -35.29 -12.26
C ARG A 654 -7.54 -35.29 -11.24
N SER A 655 -8.78 -35.05 -11.70
CA SER A 655 -9.97 -35.34 -10.90
C SER A 655 -10.24 -36.85 -10.89
N ILE A 656 -10.29 -37.47 -9.71
CA ILE A 656 -10.70 -38.86 -9.53
C ILE A 656 -12.23 -38.94 -9.67
N LYS A 657 -12.73 -39.08 -10.90
CA LYS A 657 -14.15 -39.36 -11.15
C LYS A 657 -14.46 -40.82 -10.80
N SER A 658 -15.51 -41.06 -10.00
CA SER A 658 -15.96 -42.41 -9.58
C SER A 658 -16.71 -43.20 -10.67
N THR A 659 -16.43 -42.96 -11.95
CA THR A 659 -17.17 -43.59 -13.05
C THR A 659 -16.20 -43.99 -14.15
N ILE A 660 -15.81 -45.27 -14.14
CA ILE A 660 -15.56 -46.18 -15.28
C ILE A 660 -14.67 -47.33 -14.80
N THR A 661 -15.23 -48.54 -14.84
CA THR A 661 -14.67 -49.83 -14.36
C THR A 661 -13.36 -50.24 -15.03
N ASN A 662 -13.00 -49.67 -16.19
CA ASN A 662 -11.86 -50.13 -16.99
C ASN A 662 -10.52 -49.41 -16.68
N ASN A 663 -10.53 -48.24 -16.04
CA ASN A 663 -9.29 -47.55 -15.61
C ASN A 663 -8.92 -47.83 -14.15
N LEU A 664 -9.76 -48.55 -13.41
CA LEU A 664 -9.53 -48.92 -12.01
C LEU A 664 -8.30 -49.83 -11.85
N LYS A 665 -8.01 -50.73 -12.79
CA LYS A 665 -6.85 -51.63 -12.67
C LYS A 665 -5.51 -50.90 -12.85
N LEU A 666 -5.44 -49.94 -13.77
CA LEU A 666 -4.24 -49.11 -13.98
C LEU A 666 -4.01 -48.17 -12.80
N PHE A 667 -5.06 -47.45 -12.38
CA PHE A 667 -4.98 -46.51 -11.26
C PHE A 667 -4.71 -47.20 -9.91
N LYS A 668 -5.29 -48.39 -9.69
CA LYS A 668 -5.03 -49.19 -8.48
C LYS A 668 -3.59 -49.72 -8.45
N ARG A 669 -3.02 -50.09 -9.61
CA ARG A 669 -1.60 -50.45 -9.73
C ARG A 669 -0.68 -49.27 -9.43
N ASP A 670 -1.05 -48.07 -9.85
CA ASP A 670 -0.26 -46.85 -9.59
C ASP A 670 -0.28 -46.46 -8.10
N ILE A 671 -1.43 -46.61 -7.41
CA ILE A 671 -1.53 -46.39 -5.95
C ILE A 671 -0.87 -47.52 -5.14
N GLU A 672 -0.98 -48.78 -5.58
CA GLU A 672 -0.37 -49.93 -4.87
C GLU A 672 1.17 -49.91 -4.95
N ASN A 673 1.75 -49.26 -5.96
CA ASN A 673 3.20 -49.06 -6.10
C ASN A 673 3.73 -47.84 -5.32
N ASP A 674 2.87 -46.89 -4.96
CA ASP A 674 3.24 -45.66 -4.25
C ASP A 674 2.87 -45.81 -2.76
N GLN A 675 3.74 -46.47 -1.99
CA GLN A 675 3.49 -46.88 -0.59
C GLN A 675 3.44 -45.72 0.43
N GLN A 676 3.22 -44.47 0.01
CA GLN A 676 2.88 -43.39 0.93
C GLN A 676 1.38 -43.14 0.88
N THR A 677 0.66 -43.53 1.93
CA THR A 677 -0.74 -43.16 2.14
C THR A 677 -0.85 -41.65 2.37
N ASN A 678 -0.81 -40.89 1.29
CA ASN A 678 -0.98 -39.44 1.33
C ASN A 678 -2.43 -39.11 1.66
N SER A 679 -2.60 -38.17 2.58
CA SER A 679 -3.91 -37.84 3.13
C SER A 679 -4.02 -36.32 3.23
N MET A 680 -5.12 -35.74 2.73
CA MET A 680 -5.32 -34.29 2.70
C MET A 680 -6.47 -33.88 3.60
N CYS A 681 -6.34 -32.74 4.29
CA CYS A 681 -7.41 -32.19 5.13
C CYS A 681 -8.67 -31.90 4.29
N LEU A 682 -9.84 -32.24 4.83
CA LEU A 682 -11.13 -31.99 4.17
C LEU A 682 -11.39 -30.50 3.93
N SER A 683 -10.90 -29.64 4.83
CA SER A 683 -10.84 -28.17 4.66
C SER A 683 -10.14 -27.75 3.39
N LYS A 684 -8.93 -28.26 3.17
CA LYS A 684 -8.10 -27.95 1.99
C LYS A 684 -8.77 -28.41 0.69
N ILE A 685 -9.44 -29.56 0.69
CA ILE A 685 -10.24 -30.04 -0.46
C ILE A 685 -11.39 -29.06 -0.78
N LEU A 686 -12.17 -28.70 0.24
CA LEU A 686 -13.29 -27.76 0.10
C LEU A 686 -12.81 -26.41 -0.44
N PHE A 687 -11.72 -25.90 0.11
CA PHE A 687 -11.09 -24.65 -0.33
C PHE A 687 -10.72 -24.70 -1.82
N ILE A 688 -10.01 -25.75 -2.26
CA ILE A 688 -9.62 -25.92 -3.67
C ILE A 688 -10.83 -25.95 -4.59
N GLU A 689 -11.90 -26.66 -4.20
CA GLU A 689 -13.12 -26.73 -5.01
C GLU A 689 -13.80 -25.36 -5.15
N ILE A 690 -13.89 -24.61 -4.06
CA ILE A 690 -14.45 -23.24 -4.05
C ILE A 690 -13.63 -22.32 -4.95
N MET A 691 -12.31 -22.31 -4.80
CA MET A 691 -11.43 -21.47 -5.61
C MET A 691 -11.46 -21.85 -7.09
N ASN A 692 -11.51 -23.15 -7.41
CA ASN A 692 -11.61 -23.64 -8.78
C ASN A 692 -12.95 -23.26 -9.44
N ASN A 693 -14.06 -23.28 -8.68
CA ASN A 693 -15.34 -22.79 -9.17
C ASN A 693 -15.28 -21.27 -9.41
N TRP A 694 -14.75 -20.53 -8.45
CA TRP A 694 -14.63 -19.07 -8.54
C TRP A 694 -13.81 -18.64 -9.76
N ILE A 695 -12.60 -19.18 -9.94
CA ILE A 695 -11.70 -18.76 -11.01
C ILE A 695 -12.24 -19.10 -12.41
N ARG A 696 -12.96 -20.23 -12.55
CA ARG A 696 -13.62 -20.58 -13.81
C ARG A 696 -14.72 -19.61 -14.17
N LYS A 697 -15.51 -19.15 -13.19
CA LYS A 697 -16.55 -18.11 -13.40
C LYS A 697 -15.96 -16.77 -13.82
N GLN A 698 -14.69 -16.50 -13.54
CA GLN A 698 -14.07 -15.24 -13.96
C GLN A 698 -13.74 -15.20 -15.45
N ASN A 699 -13.88 -16.28 -16.24
CA ASN A 699 -13.51 -16.33 -17.67
C ASN A 699 -12.10 -15.76 -17.92
N VAL A 700 -11.12 -16.20 -17.14
CA VAL A 700 -9.72 -15.76 -17.24
C VAL A 700 -8.84 -16.74 -18.01
N PHE A 701 -9.33 -17.92 -18.37
CA PHE A 701 -8.53 -18.93 -19.05
C PHE A 701 -8.52 -18.74 -20.57
N GLY A 702 -7.34 -18.89 -21.20
CA GLY A 702 -7.18 -18.79 -22.66
C GLY A 702 -5.87 -19.42 -23.15
N GLU A 703 -5.70 -19.46 -24.48
CA GLU A 703 -4.50 -20.06 -25.10
C GLU A 703 -3.26 -19.14 -25.02
N HIS A 704 -3.48 -17.82 -25.11
CA HIS A 704 -2.43 -16.81 -25.11
C HIS A 704 -2.82 -15.61 -24.24
N SER A 705 -1.85 -15.05 -23.52
CA SER A 705 -1.97 -13.77 -22.82
C SER A 705 -1.38 -12.67 -23.70
N THR A 706 -2.05 -11.52 -23.86
CA THR A 706 -1.40 -10.32 -24.41
C THR A 706 -1.21 -9.25 -23.32
N PRO A 707 -0.03 -8.61 -23.25
CA PRO A 707 0.22 -7.56 -22.25
C PRO A 707 -0.74 -6.37 -22.34
N ALA A 708 -1.23 -6.04 -23.54
CA ALA A 708 -2.14 -4.92 -23.79
C ALA A 708 -3.57 -5.17 -23.29
N ASP A 709 -3.95 -6.42 -23.02
CA ASP A 709 -5.32 -6.77 -22.62
C ASP A 709 -5.75 -6.03 -21.35
N LYS A 710 -6.98 -5.52 -21.36
CA LYS A 710 -7.64 -5.00 -20.15
C LYS A 710 -7.83 -6.11 -19.11
N LYS A 711 -7.96 -7.36 -19.54
CA LYS A 711 -8.10 -8.56 -18.72
C LYS A 711 -7.25 -9.69 -19.34
N PRO A 712 -5.97 -9.81 -18.97
CA PRO A 712 -5.06 -10.78 -19.58
C PRO A 712 -5.49 -12.22 -19.30
N LEU A 713 -5.59 -13.04 -20.35
CA LEU A 713 -5.90 -14.45 -20.21
C LEU A 713 -4.71 -15.24 -19.66
N ILE A 714 -4.98 -16.32 -18.95
CA ILE A 714 -3.99 -17.22 -18.35
C ILE A 714 -4.19 -18.64 -18.85
N ARG A 715 -3.11 -19.37 -19.12
CA ARG A 715 -3.24 -20.78 -19.48
C ARG A 715 -3.69 -21.59 -18.27
N GLU A 716 -4.65 -22.49 -18.48
CA GLU A 716 -5.20 -23.33 -17.41
C GLU A 716 -4.13 -24.21 -16.73
N ILE A 717 -3.04 -24.52 -17.44
CA ILE A 717 -1.89 -25.24 -16.89
C ILE A 717 -1.24 -24.50 -15.70
N CYS A 718 -1.19 -23.16 -15.72
CA CYS A 718 -0.61 -22.37 -14.62
C CYS A 718 -1.43 -22.54 -13.34
N TRP A 719 -2.76 -22.51 -13.45
CA TRP A 719 -3.67 -22.77 -12.34
C TRP A 719 -3.51 -24.19 -11.80
N HIS A 720 -3.45 -25.19 -12.67
CA HIS A 720 -3.23 -26.58 -12.26
C HIS A 720 -1.89 -26.77 -11.56
N GLN A 721 -0.80 -26.21 -12.09
CA GLN A 721 0.52 -26.27 -11.47
C GLN A 721 0.53 -25.59 -10.10
N LEU A 722 -0.10 -24.41 -9.97
CA LEU A 722 -0.23 -23.74 -8.67
C LEU A 722 -0.95 -24.63 -7.65
N LEU A 723 -2.08 -25.24 -8.04
CA LEU A 723 -2.83 -26.14 -7.17
C LEU A 723 -2.04 -27.39 -6.80
N ILE A 724 -1.30 -27.98 -7.73
CA ILE A 724 -0.45 -29.14 -7.47
C ILE A 724 0.62 -28.79 -6.43
N THR A 725 1.32 -27.67 -6.62
CA THR A 725 2.32 -27.21 -5.66
C THR A 725 1.68 -26.90 -4.29
N PHE A 726 0.50 -26.29 -4.28
CA PHE A 726 -0.26 -26.04 -3.05
C PHE A 726 -0.67 -27.34 -2.33
N ILE A 727 -1.02 -28.40 -3.06
CA ILE A 727 -1.39 -29.71 -2.50
C ILE A 727 -0.16 -30.45 -1.95
N LEU A 728 0.93 -30.49 -2.72
CA LEU A 728 2.14 -31.26 -2.42
C LEU A 728 2.97 -30.70 -1.26
N LEU A 729 2.86 -29.40 -0.97
CA LEU A 729 3.55 -28.81 0.17
C LEU A 729 2.87 -29.25 1.48
N GLU A 730 3.65 -29.91 2.33
CA GLU A 730 3.22 -30.36 3.66
C GLU A 730 2.94 -29.16 4.58
N ASN A 731 2.08 -29.38 5.58
CA ASN A 731 1.65 -28.35 6.54
C ASN A 731 2.80 -27.68 7.34
N GLU A 732 4.05 -28.16 7.25
CA GLU A 732 5.21 -27.63 7.98
C GLU A 732 5.69 -26.26 7.47
N GLU A 733 5.51 -25.92 6.17
CA GLU A 733 5.84 -24.56 5.69
C GLU A 733 4.83 -23.50 6.13
N ILE A 734 3.59 -23.90 6.42
CA ILE A 734 2.50 -23.01 6.84
C ILE A 734 2.80 -22.43 8.25
N SER A 735 3.53 -23.17 9.09
CA SER A 735 3.87 -22.78 10.46
C SER A 735 5.05 -21.81 10.62
N ASN A 736 5.90 -21.63 9.60
CA ASN A 736 7.20 -20.94 9.77
C ASN A 736 7.12 -19.41 9.76
N GLU A 737 5.99 -18.78 9.42
CA GLU A 737 5.82 -17.32 9.53
C GLU A 737 4.89 -16.87 10.69
N ASN A 738 4.22 -17.81 11.36
CA ASN A 738 3.48 -17.59 12.61
C ASN A 738 3.19 -18.97 13.26
N PRO A 739 3.87 -19.35 14.35
CA PRO A 739 3.58 -20.60 15.04
C PRO A 739 2.34 -20.39 15.93
N LEU A 740 1.15 -20.42 15.34
CA LEU A 740 -0.09 -20.58 16.10
C LEU A 740 -0.39 -22.08 16.15
N ASN A 741 -0.28 -22.66 17.35
CA ASN A 741 -0.70 -24.02 17.66
C ASN A 741 -2.15 -24.24 17.21
N LEU A 742 -2.32 -24.85 16.03
CA LEU A 742 -3.61 -25.22 15.45
C LEU A 742 -4.09 -26.55 16.03
N SER A 743 -4.86 -26.52 17.12
CA SER A 743 -5.68 -27.66 17.53
C SER A 743 -7.10 -27.52 16.98
N CYS A 744 -7.24 -27.47 15.65
CA CYS A 744 -8.56 -27.54 15.03
C CYS A 744 -8.99 -29.01 14.89
N ASN A 745 -10.17 -29.38 15.41
CA ASN A 745 -10.74 -30.71 15.17
C ASN A 745 -11.07 -30.95 13.67
N PHE A 746 -11.23 -29.90 12.85
CA PHE A 746 -11.52 -30.05 11.42
C PHE A 746 -10.29 -30.42 10.59
N GLU A 747 -9.11 -29.88 10.93
CA GLU A 747 -7.82 -30.24 10.33
C GLU A 747 -7.40 -31.68 10.65
N GLN A 748 -8.04 -32.34 11.63
CA GLN A 748 -7.80 -33.75 11.95
C GLN A 748 -8.45 -34.71 10.94
N TYR A 749 -9.48 -34.26 10.21
CA TYR A 749 -10.17 -35.11 9.23
C TYR A 749 -9.40 -35.10 7.90
N LYS A 750 -8.53 -36.10 7.78
CA LYS A 750 -7.75 -36.37 6.59
C LYS A 750 -8.50 -37.35 5.69
N VAL A 751 -8.65 -37.00 4.42
CA VAL A 751 -9.17 -37.89 3.38
C VAL A 751 -8.01 -38.75 2.89
N VAL A 752 -8.09 -40.05 3.16
CA VAL A 752 -7.15 -41.05 2.63
C VAL A 752 -7.63 -41.46 1.24
N PHE A 753 -6.80 -41.27 0.23
CA PHE A 753 -7.16 -41.58 -1.15
C PHE A 753 -7.23 -43.09 -1.35
N GLN A 754 -8.44 -43.62 -1.57
CA GLN A 754 -8.65 -45.03 -1.94
C GLN A 754 -9.29 -45.11 -3.32
N SER A 755 -8.93 -46.14 -4.09
CA SER A 755 -9.33 -46.37 -5.49
C SER A 755 -10.85 -46.37 -5.78
N LEU A 756 -11.69 -46.41 -4.75
CA LEU A 756 -13.15 -46.39 -4.83
C LEU A 756 -13.71 -45.29 -3.91
N ASN A 757 -13.82 -44.06 -4.42
CA ASN A 757 -14.68 -43.06 -3.79
C ASN A 757 -16.14 -43.50 -3.97
N ASN A 758 -16.67 -44.20 -2.97
CA ASN A 758 -18.07 -44.58 -2.89
C ASN A 758 -18.91 -43.28 -2.82
N PRO A 759 -19.98 -43.09 -3.61
CA PRO A 759 -20.93 -41.97 -3.44
C PRO A 759 -21.36 -41.74 -1.99
N LEU A 760 -21.48 -42.81 -1.20
CA LEU A 760 -21.78 -42.76 0.24
C LEU A 760 -20.68 -42.07 1.06
N MET A 761 -19.41 -42.13 0.65
CA MET A 761 -18.30 -41.42 1.30
C MET A 761 -18.38 -39.91 1.03
N ILE A 762 -18.71 -39.52 -0.21
CA ILE A 762 -18.91 -38.10 -0.57
C ILE A 762 -20.08 -37.53 0.22
N GLU A 763 -21.21 -38.26 0.30
CA GLU A 763 -22.34 -37.87 1.13
C GLU A 763 -21.94 -37.71 2.60
N ARG A 764 -21.15 -38.63 3.16
CA ARG A 764 -20.61 -38.49 4.53
C ARG A 764 -19.70 -37.28 4.71
N TYR A 765 -18.85 -36.97 3.75
CA TYR A 765 -18.01 -35.76 3.81
C TYR A 765 -18.84 -34.49 3.71
N ILE A 766 -19.86 -34.45 2.85
CA ILE A 766 -20.80 -33.33 2.75
C ILE A 766 -21.56 -33.15 4.07
N GLU A 767 -22.08 -34.22 4.66
CA GLU A 767 -22.74 -34.16 5.98
C GLU A 767 -21.78 -33.69 7.08
N HIS A 768 -20.51 -34.10 7.03
CA HIS A 768 -19.51 -33.62 7.97
C HIS A 768 -19.20 -32.13 7.76
N ILE A 769 -19.06 -31.67 6.52
CA ILE A 769 -18.87 -30.25 6.19
C ILE A 769 -20.08 -29.45 6.67
N LYS A 770 -21.32 -29.91 6.41
CA LYS A 770 -22.55 -29.28 6.91
C LYS A 770 -22.51 -29.11 8.43
N TYR A 771 -22.14 -30.18 9.15
CA TYR A 771 -22.02 -30.15 10.60
C TYR A 771 -20.96 -29.14 11.08
N GLN A 772 -19.76 -29.15 10.51
CA GLN A 772 -18.66 -28.27 10.91
C GLN A 772 -18.93 -26.79 10.60
N ILE A 773 -19.55 -26.54 9.45
CA ILE A 773 -20.01 -25.22 9.05
C ILE A 773 -21.08 -24.69 10.02
N SER A 774 -21.97 -25.56 10.50
CA SER A 774 -23.06 -25.20 11.42
C SER A 774 -22.58 -24.81 12.82
N ILE A 775 -21.42 -25.30 13.26
CA ILE A 775 -20.90 -25.10 14.63
C ILE A 775 -20.09 -23.79 14.77
N SER A 776 -19.87 -23.03 13.69
CA SER A 776 -19.13 -21.74 13.73
C SER A 776 -17.78 -21.85 14.44
N SER A 777 -16.89 -22.76 14.02
CA SER A 777 -15.53 -22.81 14.57
C SER A 777 -14.68 -21.66 14.00
N ILE A 778 -14.15 -20.82 14.91
CA ILE A 778 -13.15 -19.78 14.62
C ILE A 778 -11.95 -20.37 13.87
N ASP A 779 -11.59 -21.62 14.20
CA ASP A 779 -10.45 -22.32 13.59
C ASP A 779 -10.64 -22.61 12.11
N PHE A 780 -11.86 -22.97 11.68
CA PHE A 780 -12.18 -23.13 10.27
C PHE A 780 -11.98 -21.81 9.53
N ASP A 781 -12.44 -20.71 10.12
CA ASP A 781 -12.36 -19.40 9.49
C ASP A 781 -10.90 -18.93 9.31
N ASN A 782 -10.08 -19.15 10.33
CA ASN A 782 -8.64 -18.87 10.27
C ASN A 782 -7.95 -19.73 9.20
N SER A 783 -8.24 -21.04 9.18
CA SER A 783 -7.62 -21.95 8.21
C SER A 783 -7.92 -21.55 6.77
N MET A 784 -9.17 -21.12 6.49
CA MET A 784 -9.56 -20.63 5.17
C MET A 784 -8.83 -19.34 4.76
N TYR A 785 -8.63 -18.43 5.71
CA TYR A 785 -7.82 -17.23 5.49
C TYR A 785 -6.37 -17.60 5.15
N ASP A 786 -5.76 -18.49 5.95
CA ASP A 786 -4.37 -18.91 5.78
C ASP A 786 -4.16 -19.59 4.42
N TYR A 787 -5.11 -20.43 3.99
CA TYR A 787 -5.08 -21.03 2.66
C TYR A 787 -5.15 -19.99 1.53
N CYS A 788 -5.98 -18.95 1.64
CA CYS A 788 -6.02 -17.86 0.66
C CYS A 788 -4.67 -17.15 0.57
N ILE A 789 -4.11 -16.72 1.70
CA ILE A 789 -2.85 -15.97 1.73
C ILE A 789 -1.70 -16.83 1.21
N TYR A 790 -1.66 -18.10 1.62
CA TYR A 790 -0.62 -19.03 1.18
C TYR A 790 -0.68 -19.30 -0.33
N LEU A 791 -1.88 -19.54 -0.88
CA LEU A 791 -2.06 -19.76 -2.32
C LEU A 791 -1.59 -18.54 -3.14
N ILE A 792 -1.90 -17.32 -2.68
CA ILE A 792 -1.47 -16.07 -3.35
C ILE A 792 0.05 -15.91 -3.26
N ARG A 793 0.65 -16.12 -2.09
CA ARG A 793 2.11 -16.04 -1.89
C ARG A 793 2.87 -17.09 -2.70
N LEU A 794 2.33 -18.29 -2.83
CA LEU A 794 2.88 -19.33 -3.70
C LEU A 794 2.85 -18.88 -5.17
N CYS A 795 1.77 -18.21 -5.59
CA CYS A 795 1.67 -17.63 -6.93
C CYS A 795 2.72 -16.53 -7.16
N PHE A 796 3.00 -15.68 -6.17
CA PHE A 796 4.09 -14.70 -6.24
C PHE A 796 5.46 -15.36 -6.40
N ARG A 797 5.72 -16.42 -5.64
CA ARG A 797 6.96 -17.20 -5.72
C ARG A 797 7.17 -17.78 -7.12
N LEU A 798 6.15 -18.45 -7.67
CA LEU A 798 6.19 -19.02 -9.02
C LEU A 798 6.35 -17.92 -10.09
N ALA A 799 5.69 -16.77 -9.93
CA ALA A 799 5.85 -15.64 -10.85
C ALA A 799 7.29 -15.11 -10.89
N ARG A 800 7.96 -14.99 -9.73
CA ARG A 800 9.36 -14.54 -9.63
C ARG A 800 10.33 -15.58 -10.18
N GLU A 801 10.27 -16.82 -9.68
CA GLU A 801 11.18 -17.91 -10.05
C GLU A 801 11.13 -18.22 -11.56
N GLN A 802 9.92 -18.23 -12.13
CA GLN A 802 9.72 -18.51 -13.55
C GLN A 802 9.71 -17.26 -14.43
N LYS A 803 9.86 -16.07 -13.83
CA LYS A 803 9.74 -14.76 -14.51
C LYS A 803 8.45 -14.64 -15.34
N SER A 804 7.35 -15.21 -14.84
CA SER A 804 6.11 -15.43 -15.59
C SER A 804 5.04 -14.38 -15.27
N ASN A 805 4.67 -13.61 -16.30
CA ASN A 805 3.57 -12.65 -16.19
C ASN A 805 2.22 -13.34 -15.95
N GLU A 806 2.02 -14.56 -16.46
CA GLU A 806 0.80 -15.35 -16.26
C GLU A 806 0.54 -15.63 -14.78
N TYR A 807 1.57 -16.04 -14.02
CA TYR A 807 1.44 -16.21 -12.57
C TYR A 807 1.22 -14.87 -11.85
N ALA A 808 1.80 -13.78 -12.34
CA ALA A 808 1.55 -12.46 -11.78
C ALA A 808 0.08 -12.03 -12.01
N TYR A 809 -0.47 -12.23 -13.22
CA TYR A 809 -1.89 -11.98 -13.50
C TYR A 809 -2.81 -12.90 -12.69
N LEU A 810 -2.47 -14.18 -12.55
CA LEU A 810 -3.21 -15.11 -11.70
C LEU A 810 -3.27 -14.62 -10.25
N SER A 811 -2.16 -14.11 -9.71
CA SER A 811 -2.14 -13.55 -8.36
C SER A 811 -3.01 -12.30 -8.21
N ASP A 812 -3.05 -11.41 -9.22
CA ASP A 812 -3.96 -10.25 -9.26
C ASP A 812 -5.42 -10.71 -9.17
N TYR A 813 -5.83 -11.70 -9.98
CA TYR A 813 -7.18 -12.25 -9.91
C TYR A 813 -7.53 -12.84 -8.55
N LEU A 814 -6.62 -13.58 -7.91
CA LEU A 814 -6.83 -14.13 -6.58
C LEU A 814 -6.98 -13.04 -5.51
N ILE A 815 -6.23 -11.93 -5.63
CA ILE A 815 -6.36 -10.77 -4.73
C ILE A 815 -7.71 -10.07 -4.95
N LEU A 816 -8.14 -9.89 -6.21
CA LEU A 816 -9.46 -9.33 -6.53
C LEU A 816 -10.60 -10.19 -5.96
N ALA A 817 -10.43 -11.52 -5.92
CA ALA A 817 -11.35 -12.43 -5.24
C ALA A 817 -11.45 -12.10 -3.75
N LEU A 818 -10.29 -11.99 -3.10
CA LEU A 818 -10.18 -11.69 -1.67
C LEU A 818 -10.74 -10.31 -1.32
N GLN A 819 -10.51 -9.33 -2.20
CA GLN A 819 -11.01 -7.98 -2.08
C GLN A 819 -12.54 -7.96 -2.15
N SER A 820 -13.14 -8.68 -3.10
CA SER A 820 -14.60 -8.81 -3.19
C SER A 820 -15.18 -9.35 -1.88
N ILE A 821 -14.55 -10.36 -1.28
CA ILE A 821 -14.97 -10.91 0.02
C ILE A 821 -14.91 -9.84 1.13
N GLY A 822 -13.80 -9.10 1.22
CA GLY A 822 -13.59 -8.10 2.27
C GLY A 822 -14.48 -6.86 2.17
N ILE A 823 -14.75 -6.41 0.94
CA ILE A 823 -15.55 -5.20 0.67
C ILE A 823 -17.05 -5.48 0.73
N GLU A 824 -17.50 -6.64 0.27
CA GLU A 824 -18.93 -6.95 0.16
C GLU A 824 -19.50 -7.60 1.44
N LYS A 825 -18.63 -7.90 2.42
CA LYS A 825 -18.83 -8.45 3.78
C LYS A 825 -19.76 -9.66 3.96
N GLU A 826 -20.73 -9.94 3.09
CA GLU A 826 -21.60 -11.11 3.09
C GLU A 826 -22.06 -11.42 1.65
N LEU A 827 -21.66 -12.58 1.13
CA LEU A 827 -21.94 -13.08 -0.22
C LEU A 827 -23.43 -13.09 -0.59
N ASN A 828 -23.92 -11.98 -1.12
CA ASN A 828 -25.20 -11.95 -1.82
C ASN A 828 -25.11 -11.76 -3.33
N ASP A 829 -23.93 -11.54 -3.92
CA ASP A 829 -23.82 -11.29 -5.38
C ASP A 829 -22.65 -12.03 -6.07
N ILE A 830 -22.55 -13.37 -5.94
CA ILE A 830 -21.80 -14.15 -6.97
C ILE A 830 -22.71 -14.37 -8.18
N SER A 831 -23.07 -13.26 -8.82
CA SER A 831 -23.50 -13.15 -10.22
C SER A 831 -23.27 -11.71 -10.68
N ILE A 832 -22.04 -11.23 -10.57
CA ILE A 832 -21.63 -10.08 -11.37
C ILE A 832 -21.03 -10.67 -12.64
N ASP A 833 -21.87 -10.71 -13.68
CA ASP A 833 -21.42 -10.82 -15.06
C ASP A 833 -20.31 -9.80 -15.27
N ILE A 834 -19.18 -10.26 -15.79
CA ILE A 834 -18.04 -9.40 -16.15
C ILE A 834 -18.22 -8.87 -17.60
N ASP A 835 -19.37 -9.15 -18.22
CA ASP A 835 -19.69 -8.82 -19.63
C ASP A 835 -20.57 -7.56 -19.77
N THR A 836 -20.65 -6.72 -18.74
CA THR A 836 -21.23 -5.35 -18.82
C THR A 836 -20.39 -4.39 -18.01
#